data_AF-A0A8J8FUP5-F1
#
_entry.id   AF-A0A8J8FUP5-F1
#
_cell.length_a   1.000
_cell.length_b   1.000
_cell.length_c   1.000
_cell.angle_alpha   90.00
_cell.angle_beta   90.00
_cell.angle_gamma   90.00
#
_symmetry.space_group_name_H-M   'P 1'
#
loop_
_entity.id
_entity.type
_entity.pdbx_description
1 polymer ?
#
loop_
_entity_poly.entity_id
_entity_poly.type
_entity_poly.pdbx_seq_one_letter_code
_entity_poly.pdbx_strand_id
1 'polypeptide(L)'
;MKITKGTLLTFAILSIISVSLLPIFGVGQETQVSNHNDSLQNINENPTNQFRDAIYTGGDYYDYGLNATAKFNRTVNFEHFGVASILDSIEVNIIGNVNLTYFNYTLPNLNTGNITFISFRVANNSLEDIAYKNATRTYTFSSLINYTTYLVPFYENRTEIGMGDKYYISVYIELAQPFDYTIVNKEQLLHFSELFYPLINNIPIISNSSVVVNKQGNDLFVDNEEFRITPNNSTENLILLSLPEQDRLEWTNITRHPFNYSQEYDDDLIMNVYVSSVSTVEALEDATNTILFKANYVHRTVEIDPYGLAIVTEEQNLVFLGPDWPEDTSLILVKLYGLNAFTIVLPANATILALDDEIGGLNLLYQLDEDTFFERGSYNLRESIFTGLQGLVIFPRSPLFKGDEMTFTIKYKVPLDVFLSREESTTNYKLRLSPCSIINWTVDELKLDIILPKGAVYRSYNYFSPDPYQEFVLGYDRTFDLSSLGFKRTLHFSTTVFSGSDNAPIEVLFTYNRANLWITYFFQIIAVGIIFAIYLGIRYSTKAAKEIIGEEEKESIPTDEVEEFVKQYEEVLALRERLRETRAKIASKKLKARQGKEIQTQLQKRLRAEEEGLKLAKQNLVQHGRRYKESVQKVEIAERKLLEERRNLRLLQQEYREKKTMTKESYVKLFRERQQTIEKLKNEINGILVTLRMLLEP
;
A
#
# COMPACT_ATOMS: atom_id res chain seq x y z
N MET A 1 51.40 21.87 7.29
CA MET A 1 50.52 21.54 8.43
C MET A 1 49.03 21.91 8.23
N LYS A 2 48.65 22.65 7.17
CA LYS A 2 47.22 22.93 6.82
C LYS A 2 46.55 21.86 5.94
N ILE A 3 47.34 21.07 5.18
CA ILE A 3 46.82 20.06 4.24
C ILE A 3 46.26 18.81 4.96
N THR A 4 46.74 18.51 6.17
CA THR A 4 46.31 17.31 6.94
C THR A 4 44.99 17.47 7.68
N LYS A 5 44.47 18.69 7.86
CA LYS A 5 43.17 18.92 8.52
C LYS A 5 41.98 18.74 7.57
N GLY A 6 42.16 18.97 6.28
CA GLY A 6 41.12 18.80 5.27
C GLY A 6 40.78 17.33 5.01
N THR A 7 41.81 16.47 4.93
CA THR A 7 41.65 15.03 4.71
C THR A 7 41.04 14.31 5.91
N LEU A 8 41.32 14.77 7.13
CA LEU A 8 40.78 14.16 8.35
C LEU A 8 39.28 14.47 8.54
N LEU A 9 38.83 15.65 8.08
CA LEU A 9 37.41 16.03 8.08
C LEU A 9 36.61 15.25 7.02
N THR A 10 37.15 15.09 5.81
CA THR A 10 36.50 14.26 4.78
C THR A 10 36.48 12.79 5.17
N PHE A 11 37.53 12.26 5.81
CA PHE A 11 37.50 10.90 6.36
C PHE A 11 36.48 10.75 7.49
N ALA A 12 36.34 11.74 8.38
CA ALA A 12 35.32 11.70 9.42
C ALA A 12 33.90 11.73 8.83
N ILE A 13 33.65 12.55 7.80
CA ILE A 13 32.34 12.62 7.13
C ILE A 13 32.06 11.34 6.34
N LEU A 14 33.05 10.78 5.62
CA LEU A 14 32.91 9.49 4.93
C LEU A 14 32.73 8.32 5.91
N SER A 15 33.36 8.37 7.08
CA SER A 15 33.21 7.34 8.12
C SER A 15 31.86 7.45 8.83
N ILE A 16 31.31 8.65 9.03
CA ILE A 16 29.94 8.84 9.52
C ILE A 16 28.92 8.35 8.49
N ILE A 17 29.15 8.65 7.19
CA ILE A 17 28.32 8.14 6.10
C ILE A 17 28.41 6.61 6.01
N SER A 18 29.60 6.01 6.12
CA SER A 18 29.76 4.54 6.09
C SER A 18 29.15 3.84 7.30
N VAL A 19 29.22 4.45 8.49
CA VAL A 19 28.60 3.91 9.72
C VAL A 19 27.06 4.07 9.68
N SER A 20 26.54 5.10 9.02
CA SER A 20 25.09 5.27 8.80
C SER A 20 24.50 4.42 7.66
N LEU A 21 25.33 3.92 6.73
CA LEU A 21 24.94 3.02 5.63
C LEU A 21 25.13 1.53 5.94
N LEU A 22 25.86 1.18 6.99
CA LEU A 22 26.04 -0.20 7.43
C LEU A 22 24.73 -0.96 7.77
N PRO A 23 23.63 -0.33 8.24
CA PRO A 23 22.36 -1.03 8.35
C PRO A 23 21.58 -1.15 7.03
N ILE A 24 22.04 -0.52 5.93
CA ILE A 24 21.35 -0.52 4.62
C ILE A 24 21.85 -1.63 3.69
N PHE A 25 23.07 -2.13 3.89
CA PHE A 25 23.56 -3.34 3.22
C PHE A 25 23.56 -4.50 4.21
N GLY A 26 22.47 -5.27 4.19
CA GLY A 26 22.40 -6.58 4.82
C GLY A 26 23.41 -7.54 4.17
N VAL A 27 24.67 -7.44 4.58
CA VAL A 27 25.61 -8.55 4.49
C VAL A 27 25.16 -9.55 5.52
N GLY A 28 24.68 -10.71 5.04
CA GLY A 28 24.22 -11.81 5.87
C GLY A 28 25.23 -12.14 6.97
N GLN A 29 24.91 -11.78 8.20
CA GLN A 29 25.36 -12.53 9.35
C GLN A 29 24.32 -13.63 9.57
N GLU A 30 24.72 -14.86 9.24
CA GLU A 30 24.27 -16.03 10.00
C GLU A 30 24.47 -15.70 11.47
N THR A 31 23.41 -15.21 12.11
CA THR A 31 23.39 -15.05 13.54
C THR A 31 23.03 -16.42 14.08
N GLN A 32 24.06 -17.11 14.57
CA GLN A 32 23.90 -18.21 15.50
C GLN A 32 22.89 -17.77 16.56
N VAL A 33 21.78 -18.49 16.58
CA VAL A 33 20.75 -18.45 17.61
C VAL A 33 21.45 -18.78 18.92
N SER A 34 21.77 -17.76 19.72
CA SER A 34 22.05 -17.97 21.13
C SER A 34 20.72 -18.34 21.77
N ASN A 35 20.59 -19.62 22.12
CA ASN A 35 19.52 -20.17 22.92
C ASN A 35 19.36 -19.38 24.22
N HIS A 36 18.50 -18.37 24.21
CA HIS A 36 17.78 -17.94 25.39
C HIS A 36 16.38 -18.52 25.25
N ASN A 37 16.24 -19.70 25.85
CA ASN A 37 14.97 -20.40 26.05
C ASN A 37 14.08 -19.56 26.96
N ASP A 38 13.48 -18.50 26.44
CA ASP A 38 12.15 -18.12 26.87
C ASP A 38 11.19 -18.94 26.01
N SER A 39 10.76 -20.05 26.60
CA SER A 39 9.76 -20.94 26.07
C SER A 39 8.46 -20.16 25.80
N LEU A 40 8.31 -19.67 24.57
CA LEU A 40 7.05 -19.80 23.88
C LEU A 40 6.78 -21.30 23.84
N GLN A 41 6.05 -21.79 24.84
CA GLN A 41 5.43 -23.10 24.75
C GLN A 41 4.67 -23.10 23.43
N ASN A 42 5.10 -23.97 22.51
CA ASN A 42 4.20 -24.56 21.54
C ASN A 42 3.06 -25.19 22.36
N ILE A 43 2.00 -24.42 22.60
CA ILE A 43 0.69 -24.96 22.98
C ILE A 43 0.01 -25.52 21.72
N ASN A 44 0.60 -25.30 20.53
CA ASN A 44 0.12 -25.84 19.26
C ASN A 44 0.76 -27.19 18.95
N GLU A 45 0.51 -28.18 19.81
CA GLU A 45 0.17 -29.49 19.29
C GLU A 45 -1.35 -29.51 19.17
N ASN A 46 -1.86 -28.99 18.06
CA ASN A 46 -3.20 -29.38 17.64
C ASN A 46 -3.23 -30.91 17.60
N PRO A 47 -4.24 -31.56 18.18
CA PRO A 47 -4.58 -32.90 17.75
C PRO A 47 -5.14 -32.76 16.32
N THR A 48 -4.25 -32.63 15.32
CA THR A 48 -4.53 -33.07 13.94
C THR A 48 -4.63 -34.59 13.87
N ASN A 49 -4.54 -35.28 15.00
CA ASN A 49 -5.29 -36.51 15.17
C ASN A 49 -6.78 -36.18 15.10
N GLN A 50 -7.29 -36.10 13.88
CA GLN A 50 -8.52 -36.79 13.55
C GLN A 50 -8.39 -38.17 14.19
N PHE A 51 -8.82 -38.33 15.43
CA PHE A 51 -9.09 -39.63 15.99
C PHE A 51 -10.30 -40.13 15.21
N ARG A 52 -10.03 -40.70 14.04
CA ARG A 52 -10.75 -41.86 13.53
C ARG A 52 -10.49 -42.98 14.55
N ASP A 53 -11.03 -42.84 15.75
CA ASP A 53 -11.36 -44.03 16.49
C ASP A 53 -12.41 -44.71 15.61
N ALA A 54 -12.05 -45.87 15.08
CA ALA A 54 -13.04 -46.78 14.54
C ALA A 54 -14.10 -46.88 15.63
N ILE A 55 -15.31 -46.38 15.36
CA ILE A 55 -16.48 -46.70 16.17
C ILE A 55 -16.37 -48.19 16.39
N TYR A 56 -16.31 -48.61 17.66
CA TYR A 56 -16.16 -50.01 18.04
C TYR A 56 -17.18 -50.83 17.22
N THR A 57 -16.71 -51.42 16.12
CA THR A 57 -17.48 -52.36 15.30
C THR A 57 -17.50 -53.74 15.95
N GLY A 58 -17.14 -53.81 17.23
CA GLY A 58 -17.32 -55.00 18.06
C GLY A 58 -18.82 -55.24 18.19
N GLY A 59 -19.32 -56.18 17.39
CA GLY A 59 -20.72 -56.55 17.23
C GLY A 59 -21.37 -57.21 18.44
N ASP A 60 -21.07 -56.74 19.65
CA ASP A 60 -21.72 -57.18 20.87
C ASP A 60 -22.60 -56.04 21.40
N TYR A 61 -23.85 -56.02 20.93
CA TYR A 61 -25.02 -55.54 21.68
C TYR A 61 -24.89 -54.17 22.37
N TYR A 62 -25.06 -53.09 21.61
CA TYR A 62 -25.70 -51.89 22.16
C TYR A 62 -27.22 -52.09 22.23
N ASP A 63 -27.66 -53.12 22.96
CA ASP A 63 -29.05 -53.24 23.38
C ASP A 63 -29.23 -52.29 24.56
N TYR A 64 -29.25 -50.98 24.27
CA TYR A 64 -29.93 -50.09 25.21
C TYR A 64 -31.40 -50.40 25.01
N GLY A 65 -31.91 -51.29 25.86
CA GLY A 65 -33.34 -51.39 26.10
C GLY A 65 -33.92 -50.02 26.45
N LEU A 66 -35.24 -49.97 26.63
CA LEU A 66 -36.11 -48.83 26.97
C LEU A 66 -35.75 -48.07 28.28
N ASN A 67 -34.46 -47.90 28.59
CA ASN A 67 -33.90 -47.36 29.82
C ASN A 67 -33.74 -45.84 29.77
N ALA A 68 -33.98 -45.22 28.61
CA ALA A 68 -34.11 -43.79 28.46
C ALA A 68 -35.21 -43.47 27.44
N THR A 69 -35.79 -42.28 27.55
CA THR A 69 -36.72 -41.74 26.57
C THR A 69 -36.36 -40.29 26.28
N ALA A 70 -36.43 -39.88 25.03
CA ALA A 70 -36.21 -38.49 24.63
C ALA A 70 -37.51 -37.84 24.18
N LYS A 71 -37.70 -36.58 24.59
CA LYS A 71 -38.65 -35.65 23.99
C LYS A 71 -37.83 -34.55 23.33
N PHE A 72 -38.15 -34.17 22.10
CA PHE A 72 -37.42 -33.10 21.42
C PHE A 72 -38.35 -31.98 20.94
N ASN A 73 -37.80 -30.78 20.87
CA ASN A 73 -38.37 -29.65 20.17
C ASN A 73 -37.31 -29.11 19.21
N ARG A 74 -37.51 -29.32 17.91
CA ARG A 74 -36.64 -28.83 16.86
C ARG A 74 -37.19 -27.52 16.35
N THR A 75 -36.35 -26.48 16.32
CA THR A 75 -36.67 -25.22 15.67
C THR A 75 -35.66 -25.00 14.55
N VAL A 76 -36.13 -24.96 13.31
CA VAL A 76 -35.32 -24.58 12.15
C VAL A 76 -35.62 -23.12 11.86
N ASN A 77 -34.63 -22.26 11.89
CA ASN A 77 -34.77 -20.88 11.48
C ASN A 77 -34.03 -20.71 10.16
N PHE A 78 -34.75 -20.23 9.14
CA PHE A 78 -34.09 -19.64 7.99
C PHE A 78 -33.67 -18.23 8.39
N GLU A 79 -32.38 -18.12 8.68
CA GLU A 79 -31.78 -16.87 9.08
C GLU A 79 -31.46 -16.05 7.83
N HIS A 80 -31.18 -14.78 8.08
CA HIS A 80 -30.62 -13.91 7.05
C HIS A 80 -29.33 -14.54 6.51
N PHE A 81 -28.94 -14.19 5.28
CA PHE A 81 -27.60 -14.48 4.72
C PHE A 81 -27.39 -15.87 4.08
N GLY A 82 -28.48 -16.57 3.73
CA GLY A 82 -28.37 -17.90 3.14
C GLY A 82 -27.89 -18.95 4.15
N VAL A 83 -28.13 -18.69 5.43
CA VAL A 83 -27.81 -19.56 6.56
C VAL A 83 -29.11 -20.15 7.10
N ALA A 84 -29.11 -21.42 7.45
CA ALA A 84 -30.17 -22.01 8.27
C ALA A 84 -29.59 -22.43 9.61
N SER A 85 -30.28 -22.11 10.70
CA SER A 85 -29.94 -22.63 12.02
C SER A 85 -30.94 -23.68 12.45
N ILE A 86 -30.44 -24.72 13.11
CA ILE A 86 -31.23 -25.78 13.73
C ILE A 86 -30.96 -25.73 15.22
N LEU A 87 -32.02 -25.47 15.99
CA LEU A 87 -32.01 -25.50 17.44
C LEU A 87 -32.84 -26.69 17.92
N ASP A 88 -32.16 -27.71 18.43
CA ASP A 88 -32.81 -28.86 19.06
C ASP A 88 -32.75 -28.75 20.57
N SER A 89 -33.92 -28.67 21.20
CA SER A 89 -34.08 -28.79 22.65
C SER A 89 -34.57 -30.18 22.99
N ILE A 90 -33.73 -30.98 23.64
CA ILE A 90 -33.96 -32.40 23.89
C ILE A 90 -34.01 -32.64 25.41
N GLU A 91 -35.13 -33.16 25.90
CA GLU A 91 -35.28 -33.66 27.26
C GLU A 91 -35.07 -35.18 27.27
N VAL A 92 -34.00 -35.63 27.92
CA VAL A 92 -33.68 -37.05 28.09
C VAL A 92 -34.04 -37.48 29.50
N ASN A 93 -34.98 -38.41 29.62
CA ASN A 93 -35.40 -39.00 30.89
C ASN A 93 -34.79 -40.40 31.03
N ILE A 94 -34.01 -40.64 32.09
CA ILE A 94 -33.38 -41.93 32.35
C ILE A 94 -34.30 -42.79 33.24
N ILE A 95 -34.87 -43.84 32.66
CA ILE A 95 -35.87 -44.72 33.29
C ILE A 95 -35.22 -45.95 33.93
N GLY A 96 -34.13 -46.46 33.36
CA GLY A 96 -33.42 -47.64 33.83
C GLY A 96 -32.08 -47.31 34.49
N ASN A 97 -31.51 -48.27 35.23
CA ASN A 97 -30.14 -48.16 35.71
C ASN A 97 -29.19 -48.48 34.55
N VAL A 98 -28.56 -47.46 33.98
CA VAL A 98 -27.67 -47.58 32.82
C VAL A 98 -26.43 -46.73 33.04
N ASN A 99 -25.27 -47.31 32.72
CA ASN A 99 -23.98 -46.64 32.74
C ASN A 99 -23.85 -45.75 31.48
N LEU A 100 -24.76 -44.79 31.32
CA LEU A 100 -24.69 -43.78 30.27
C LEU A 100 -23.69 -42.70 30.69
N THR A 101 -22.74 -42.43 29.80
CA THR A 101 -21.72 -41.38 29.99
C THR A 101 -21.79 -40.34 28.86
N TYR A 102 -22.28 -40.74 27.68
CA TYR A 102 -22.40 -39.90 26.50
C TYR A 102 -23.81 -39.93 25.91
N PHE A 103 -24.18 -38.79 25.35
CA PHE A 103 -25.30 -38.58 24.45
C PHE A 103 -24.77 -38.61 23.01
N ASN A 104 -25.32 -39.50 22.20
CA ASN A 104 -24.92 -39.66 20.80
C ASN A 104 -25.93 -38.94 19.91
N TYR A 105 -25.51 -37.80 19.36
CA TYR A 105 -26.30 -36.99 18.45
C TYR A 105 -25.83 -37.22 17.01
N THR A 106 -26.68 -37.76 16.16
CA THR A 106 -26.33 -38.14 14.79
C THR A 106 -27.08 -37.26 13.78
N LEU A 107 -26.35 -36.80 12.77
CA LEU A 107 -26.86 -36.09 11.61
C LEU A 107 -26.63 -36.94 10.35
N PRO A 108 -27.57 -36.93 9.39
CA PRO A 108 -27.36 -37.50 8.07
C PRO A 108 -26.34 -36.65 7.32
N ASN A 109 -25.57 -37.25 6.43
CA ASN A 109 -24.64 -36.49 5.58
C ASN A 109 -25.33 -35.80 4.39
N LEU A 110 -26.50 -35.21 4.64
CA LEU A 110 -27.21 -34.35 3.68
C LEU A 110 -26.58 -32.95 3.69
N ASN A 111 -26.58 -32.30 4.85
CA ASN A 111 -26.03 -30.95 5.02
C ASN A 111 -24.80 -30.90 5.94
N THR A 112 -24.21 -32.04 6.33
CA THR A 112 -23.07 -32.03 7.28
C THR A 112 -21.83 -31.34 6.73
N GLY A 113 -21.64 -31.35 5.41
CA GLY A 113 -20.58 -30.57 4.75
C GLY A 113 -20.79 -29.05 4.80
N ASN A 114 -22.01 -28.63 5.09
CA ASN A 114 -22.42 -27.23 5.16
C ASN A 114 -22.43 -26.69 6.61
N ILE A 115 -22.12 -27.51 7.62
CA ILE A 115 -22.10 -27.06 9.01
C ILE A 115 -20.95 -26.07 9.23
N THR A 116 -21.28 -24.84 9.60
CA THR A 116 -20.30 -23.80 9.96
C THR A 116 -19.99 -23.81 11.44
N PHE A 117 -21.01 -24.00 12.27
CA PHE A 117 -20.90 -23.99 13.72
C PHE A 117 -21.84 -25.03 14.34
N ILE A 118 -21.36 -25.73 15.37
CA ILE A 118 -22.21 -26.60 16.19
C ILE A 118 -21.83 -26.46 17.67
N SER A 119 -22.83 -26.30 18.54
CA SER A 119 -22.64 -26.26 19.98
C SER A 119 -23.63 -27.13 20.72
N PHE A 120 -23.13 -27.73 21.81
CA PHE A 120 -23.91 -28.57 22.71
C PHE A 120 -23.88 -27.99 24.11
N ARG A 121 -25.07 -27.82 24.70
CA ARG A 121 -25.24 -27.44 26.10
C ARG A 121 -26.04 -28.51 26.80
N VAL A 122 -25.56 -29.00 27.94
CA VAL A 122 -26.19 -30.05 28.72
C VAL A 122 -26.35 -29.58 30.16
N ALA A 123 -27.58 -29.61 30.65
CA ALA A 123 -27.92 -29.33 32.04
C ALA A 123 -28.65 -30.51 32.68
N ASN A 124 -28.50 -30.64 33.99
CA ASN A 124 -29.18 -31.67 34.79
C ASN A 124 -30.38 -31.03 35.52
N ASN A 125 -31.52 -31.71 35.52
CA ASN A 125 -32.74 -31.41 36.29
C ASN A 125 -33.50 -30.11 35.98
N SER A 126 -32.90 -29.10 35.35
CA SER A 126 -33.59 -27.85 34.98
C SER A 126 -33.24 -27.36 33.57
N LEU A 127 -34.26 -26.85 32.86
CA LEU A 127 -34.10 -26.16 31.58
C LEU A 127 -33.40 -24.79 31.76
N GLU A 128 -33.64 -24.12 32.89
CA GLU A 128 -33.03 -22.80 33.20
C GLU A 128 -31.51 -22.91 33.29
N ASP A 129 -31.01 -24.08 33.69
CA ASP A 129 -29.59 -24.32 33.89
C ASP A 129 -28.80 -24.39 32.57
N ILE A 130 -29.47 -24.57 31.42
CA ILE A 130 -28.83 -24.55 30.09
C ILE A 130 -28.26 -23.17 29.74
N ALA A 131 -28.82 -22.10 30.32
CA ALA A 131 -28.38 -20.74 30.04
C ALA A 131 -26.99 -20.45 30.64
N TYR A 132 -26.54 -21.22 31.64
CA TYR A 132 -25.25 -21.01 32.27
C TYR A 132 -24.08 -21.47 31.39
N LYS A 133 -22.96 -20.74 31.46
CA LYS A 133 -21.76 -21.01 30.66
C LYS A 133 -21.19 -22.43 30.87
N ASN A 134 -21.31 -22.95 32.09
CA ASN A 134 -20.89 -24.30 32.48
C ASN A 134 -21.80 -25.41 31.92
N ALA A 135 -22.88 -25.10 31.22
CA ALA A 135 -23.67 -26.10 30.50
C ALA A 135 -23.00 -26.51 29.18
N THR A 136 -22.12 -25.67 28.60
CA THR A 136 -21.42 -25.97 27.36
C THR A 136 -20.59 -27.25 27.50
N ARG A 137 -20.66 -28.16 26.53
CA ARG A 137 -19.91 -29.42 26.51
C ARG A 137 -19.00 -29.47 25.30
N THR A 138 -17.78 -29.95 25.53
CA THR A 138 -16.91 -30.40 24.43
C THR A 138 -17.42 -31.74 23.91
N TYR A 139 -17.24 -31.99 22.62
CA TYR A 139 -17.68 -33.22 21.98
C TYR A 139 -16.54 -33.82 21.16
N THR A 140 -16.69 -35.10 20.84
CA THR A 140 -15.93 -35.77 19.78
C THR A 140 -16.90 -36.15 18.66
N PHE A 141 -16.45 -36.21 17.41
CA PHE A 141 -17.32 -36.61 16.32
C PHE A 141 -16.66 -37.65 15.43
N SER A 142 -17.49 -38.46 14.78
CA SER A 142 -17.08 -39.43 13.77
C SER A 142 -17.96 -39.27 12.54
N SER A 143 -17.33 -39.12 11.38
CA SER A 143 -18.02 -39.03 10.09
C SER A 143 -17.89 -40.38 9.37
N LEU A 144 -19.03 -41.04 9.17
CA LEU A 144 -19.21 -42.21 8.32
C LEU A 144 -19.68 -41.78 6.93
N ILE A 145 -19.90 -42.72 6.01
CA ILE A 145 -20.36 -42.41 4.65
C ILE A 145 -21.73 -41.71 4.66
N ASN A 146 -22.67 -42.21 5.48
CA ASN A 146 -24.06 -41.73 5.47
C ASN A 146 -24.40 -40.81 6.65
N TYR A 147 -23.60 -40.83 7.72
CA TYR A 147 -23.93 -40.16 8.98
C TYR A 147 -22.70 -39.55 9.63
N THR A 148 -22.89 -38.42 10.30
CA THR A 148 -21.91 -37.86 11.23
C THR A 148 -22.48 -37.89 12.64
N THR A 149 -21.77 -38.56 13.56
CA THR A 149 -22.20 -38.72 14.97
C THR A 149 -21.29 -37.94 15.89
N TYR A 150 -21.91 -37.12 16.74
CA TYR A 150 -21.30 -36.34 17.81
C TYR A 150 -21.54 -37.05 19.16
N LEU A 151 -20.46 -37.40 19.84
CA LEU A 151 -20.48 -37.96 21.19
C LEU A 151 -20.29 -36.82 22.20
N VAL A 152 -21.35 -36.54 22.95
CA VAL A 152 -21.42 -35.42 23.89
C VAL A 152 -21.51 -35.98 25.31
N PRO A 153 -20.57 -35.69 26.21
CA PRO A 153 -20.62 -36.19 27.57
C PRO A 153 -21.72 -35.48 28.37
N PHE A 154 -22.47 -36.21 29.20
CA PHE A 154 -23.47 -35.59 30.07
C PHE A 154 -22.83 -34.72 31.16
N TYR A 155 -21.74 -35.20 31.74
CA TYR A 155 -20.90 -34.48 32.69
C TYR A 155 -19.49 -34.24 32.12
N GLU A 156 -18.86 -33.10 32.41
CA GLU A 156 -17.49 -32.80 31.96
C GLU A 156 -16.46 -33.83 32.43
N ASN A 157 -16.63 -34.35 33.65
CA ASN A 157 -15.79 -35.40 34.23
C ASN A 157 -16.15 -36.82 33.74
N ARG A 158 -17.13 -36.96 32.84
CA ARG A 158 -17.60 -38.23 32.24
C ARG A 158 -18.06 -39.26 33.27
N THR A 159 -18.62 -38.83 34.40
CA THR A 159 -19.22 -39.75 35.38
C THR A 159 -20.49 -40.39 34.85
N GLU A 160 -20.77 -41.59 35.32
CA GLU A 160 -22.00 -42.33 35.00
C GLU A 160 -23.23 -41.63 35.58
N ILE A 161 -24.35 -41.77 34.87
CA ILE A 161 -25.64 -41.17 35.22
C ILE A 161 -26.45 -42.12 36.11
N GLY A 162 -27.22 -41.56 37.05
CA GLY A 162 -28.12 -42.33 37.91
C GLY A 162 -29.49 -42.59 37.29
N MET A 163 -30.14 -43.67 37.72
CA MET A 163 -31.55 -43.93 37.39
C MET A 163 -32.44 -42.80 37.92
N GLY A 164 -33.36 -42.29 37.09
CA GLY A 164 -34.29 -41.23 37.45
C GLY A 164 -33.79 -39.81 37.17
N ASP A 165 -32.55 -39.65 36.72
CA ASP A 165 -32.01 -38.36 36.31
C ASP A 165 -32.69 -37.84 35.04
N LYS A 166 -32.80 -36.52 34.94
CA LYS A 166 -33.35 -35.81 33.78
C LYS A 166 -32.32 -34.85 33.22
N TYR A 167 -32.08 -34.92 31.92
CA TYR A 167 -31.15 -34.02 31.25
C TYR A 167 -31.87 -33.18 30.21
N TYR A 168 -31.49 -31.92 30.15
CA TYR A 168 -31.89 -31.01 29.10
C TYR A 168 -30.67 -30.70 28.25
N ILE A 169 -30.77 -31.01 26.97
CA ILE A 169 -29.72 -30.84 25.98
C ILE A 169 -30.22 -29.80 24.99
N SER A 170 -29.42 -28.78 24.74
CA SER A 170 -29.64 -27.81 23.68
C SER A 170 -28.52 -27.96 22.65
N VAL A 171 -28.91 -28.26 21.42
CA VAL A 171 -28.00 -28.37 20.28
C VAL A 171 -28.32 -27.20 19.35
N TYR A 172 -27.31 -26.40 19.05
CA TYR A 172 -27.40 -25.35 18.02
C TYR A 172 -26.46 -25.73 16.89
N ILE A 173 -27.00 -25.84 15.68
CA ILE A 173 -26.26 -26.11 14.44
C ILE A 173 -26.53 -24.96 13.50
N GLU A 174 -25.50 -24.51 12.82
CA GLU A 174 -25.58 -23.52 11.77
C GLU A 174 -25.10 -24.11 10.45
N LEU A 175 -25.89 -23.92 9.39
CA LEU A 175 -25.66 -24.45 8.06
C LEU A 175 -25.46 -23.30 7.08
N ALA A 176 -24.30 -23.26 6.42
CA ALA A 176 -24.01 -22.39 5.30
C ALA A 176 -24.61 -22.96 4.01
N GLN A 177 -25.49 -22.21 3.36
CA GLN A 177 -26.01 -22.53 2.03
C GLN A 177 -26.66 -23.93 1.91
N PRO A 178 -27.56 -24.34 2.83
CA PRO A 178 -28.22 -25.64 2.77
C PRO A 178 -29.40 -25.69 1.77
N PHE A 179 -29.46 -24.75 0.82
CA PHE A 179 -30.59 -24.58 -0.08
C PHE A 179 -30.25 -25.01 -1.50
N ASP A 180 -31.16 -25.76 -2.12
CA ASP A 180 -31.21 -25.96 -3.55
C ASP A 180 -32.06 -24.87 -4.22
N TYR A 181 -31.63 -24.40 -5.38
CA TYR A 181 -32.24 -23.25 -6.07
C TYR A 181 -32.99 -23.71 -7.31
N THR A 182 -34.28 -23.38 -7.39
CA THR A 182 -35.12 -23.69 -8.56
C THR A 182 -35.96 -22.48 -8.96
N ILE A 183 -36.45 -22.47 -10.21
CA ILE A 183 -37.41 -21.47 -10.69
C ILE A 183 -38.75 -22.17 -10.87
N VAL A 184 -39.79 -21.61 -10.24
CA VAL A 184 -41.16 -22.07 -10.39
C VAL A 184 -42.03 -20.84 -10.65
N ASN A 185 -42.85 -20.87 -11.70
CA ASN A 185 -43.76 -19.76 -12.04
C ASN A 185 -43.08 -18.38 -12.16
N LYS A 186 -41.80 -18.33 -12.57
CA LYS A 186 -40.95 -17.12 -12.65
C LYS A 186 -40.56 -16.51 -11.31
N GLU A 187 -40.82 -17.20 -10.21
CA GLU A 187 -40.28 -16.88 -8.90
C GLU A 187 -39.10 -17.80 -8.60
N GLN A 188 -38.15 -17.26 -7.85
CA GLN A 188 -37.04 -18.05 -7.36
C GLN A 188 -37.46 -18.73 -6.07
N LEU A 189 -37.22 -20.03 -6.00
CA LEU A 189 -37.67 -20.89 -4.93
C LEU A 189 -36.48 -21.64 -4.33
N LEU A 190 -36.32 -21.45 -3.02
CA LEU A 190 -35.32 -22.08 -2.16
C LEU A 190 -35.91 -23.38 -1.63
N HIS A 191 -35.20 -24.48 -1.84
CA HIS A 191 -35.56 -25.80 -1.32
C HIS A 191 -34.58 -26.17 -0.21
N PHE A 192 -35.09 -26.27 1.01
CA PHE A 192 -34.35 -26.81 2.14
C PHE A 192 -34.81 -28.26 2.40
N SER A 193 -33.84 -29.16 2.54
CA SER A 193 -34.08 -30.57 2.84
C SER A 193 -33.22 -30.99 4.03
N GLU A 194 -33.86 -31.48 5.09
CA GLU A 194 -33.17 -32.00 6.28
C GLU A 194 -34.05 -33.03 6.98
N LEU A 195 -33.51 -33.86 7.87
CA LEU A 195 -34.35 -34.75 8.66
C LEU A 195 -35.35 -33.98 9.51
N PHE A 196 -36.52 -34.59 9.67
CA PHE A 196 -37.61 -34.02 10.46
C PHE A 196 -37.33 -34.09 11.97
N TYR A 197 -36.48 -35.00 12.42
CA TYR A 197 -36.09 -35.16 13.83
C TYR A 197 -34.59 -35.43 13.98
N PRO A 198 -34.01 -35.18 15.16
CA PRO A 198 -32.65 -35.59 15.45
C PRO A 198 -32.54 -37.11 15.54
N LEU A 199 -31.46 -37.68 14.99
CA LEU A 199 -31.17 -39.10 15.18
C LEU A 199 -30.41 -39.28 16.48
N ILE A 200 -31.10 -39.82 17.48
CA ILE A 200 -30.53 -40.10 18.80
C ILE A 200 -30.32 -41.61 18.92
N ASN A 201 -29.05 -42.02 18.96
CA ASN A 201 -28.71 -43.43 18.96
C ASN A 201 -29.24 -44.14 20.23
N ASN A 202 -29.99 -45.22 20.04
CA ASN A 202 -30.55 -46.07 21.09
C ASN A 202 -31.48 -45.39 22.13
N ILE A 203 -32.02 -44.20 21.84
CA ILE A 203 -33.04 -43.56 22.68
C ILE A 203 -34.30 -43.35 21.83
N PRO A 204 -35.45 -43.94 22.19
CA PRO A 204 -36.70 -43.69 21.48
C PRO A 204 -37.19 -42.26 21.71
N ILE A 205 -37.79 -41.69 20.66
CA ILE A 205 -38.49 -40.42 20.74
C ILE A 205 -39.96 -40.67 21.05
N ILE A 206 -40.42 -40.15 22.19
CA ILE A 206 -41.80 -40.29 22.66
C ILE A 206 -42.69 -39.12 22.20
N SER A 207 -44.01 -39.32 22.30
CA SER A 207 -45.04 -38.34 21.93
C SER A 207 -44.88 -37.01 22.67
N ASN A 208 -45.43 -35.93 22.11
CA ASN A 208 -45.22 -34.51 22.51
C ASN A 208 -43.93 -33.86 22.00
N SER A 209 -43.23 -34.50 21.06
CA SER A 209 -42.15 -33.84 20.32
C SER A 209 -42.73 -32.95 19.22
N SER A 210 -42.04 -31.85 18.92
CA SER A 210 -42.46 -30.84 17.95
C SER A 210 -41.34 -30.40 17.02
N VAL A 211 -41.71 -30.00 15.82
CA VAL A 211 -40.83 -29.36 14.85
C VAL A 211 -41.45 -28.04 14.47
N VAL A 212 -40.66 -26.98 14.54
CA VAL A 212 -41.04 -25.64 14.15
C VAL A 212 -40.10 -25.17 13.07
N VAL A 213 -40.62 -24.63 11.97
CA VAL A 213 -39.81 -23.95 10.96
C VAL A 213 -40.23 -22.50 10.94
N ASN A 214 -39.30 -21.60 11.27
CA ASN A 214 -39.49 -20.17 11.17
C ASN A 214 -38.73 -19.65 9.96
N LYS A 215 -39.29 -18.66 9.29
CA LYS A 215 -38.56 -17.84 8.32
C LYS A 215 -38.31 -16.45 8.91
N GLN A 216 -37.20 -15.84 8.52
CA GLN A 216 -36.94 -14.42 8.78
C GLN A 216 -37.09 -13.63 7.46
N GLY A 217 -37.44 -12.35 7.56
CA GLY A 217 -37.61 -11.48 6.40
C GLY A 217 -38.96 -11.65 5.66
N ASN A 218 -39.02 -11.06 4.47
CA ASN A 218 -40.23 -10.98 3.65
C ASN A 218 -40.44 -12.19 2.73
N ASP A 219 -39.58 -13.21 2.82
CA ASP A 219 -39.68 -14.45 2.06
C ASP A 219 -41.05 -15.13 2.32
N LEU A 220 -41.58 -15.94 1.40
CA LEU A 220 -42.90 -16.57 1.56
C LEU A 220 -42.81 -18.09 1.49
N PHE A 221 -43.46 -18.80 2.40
CA PHE A 221 -43.61 -20.25 2.28
C PHE A 221 -44.46 -20.59 1.06
N VAL A 222 -43.98 -21.51 0.24
CA VAL A 222 -44.70 -21.99 -0.94
C VAL A 222 -45.34 -23.32 -0.59
N ASP A 223 -46.68 -23.37 -0.62
CA ASP A 223 -47.48 -24.57 -0.38
C ASP A 223 -48.35 -24.86 -1.61
N ASN A 224 -47.71 -25.19 -2.72
CA ASN A 224 -48.38 -25.62 -3.96
C ASN A 224 -48.46 -27.15 -4.00
N GLU A 225 -49.41 -27.73 -4.74
CA GLU A 225 -49.56 -29.20 -4.82
C GLU A 225 -48.31 -29.94 -5.31
N GLU A 226 -47.48 -29.27 -6.13
CA GLU A 226 -46.20 -29.78 -6.62
C GLU A 226 -45.04 -29.58 -5.63
N PHE A 227 -45.16 -28.63 -4.71
CA PHE A 227 -44.10 -28.17 -3.79
C PHE A 227 -44.64 -28.11 -2.37
N ARG A 228 -45.30 -29.18 -1.93
CA ARG A 228 -45.90 -29.23 -0.59
C ARG A 228 -44.80 -29.32 0.45
N ILE A 229 -44.99 -28.57 1.53
CA ILE A 229 -44.18 -28.70 2.73
C ILE A 229 -44.62 -29.99 3.43
N THR A 230 -43.98 -31.11 3.11
CA THR A 230 -44.37 -32.42 3.62
C THR A 230 -43.15 -33.22 4.08
N PRO A 231 -43.24 -33.91 5.23
CA PRO A 231 -42.32 -34.98 5.55
C PRO A 231 -42.63 -36.19 4.63
N ASN A 232 -41.60 -36.82 4.06
CA ASN A 232 -41.77 -37.91 3.08
C ASN A 232 -42.30 -39.21 3.72
N ASN A 233 -43.07 -40.02 2.98
CA ASN A 233 -43.42 -41.42 3.26
C ASN A 233 -44.30 -41.81 4.48
N SER A 234 -44.62 -40.99 5.47
CA SER A 234 -45.67 -41.32 6.47
C SER A 234 -46.17 -40.13 7.28
N THR A 235 -47.32 -39.57 6.89
CA THR A 235 -47.95 -38.41 7.54
C THR A 235 -49.19 -38.76 8.37
N GLU A 236 -49.61 -40.03 8.42
CA GLU A 236 -50.94 -40.41 8.95
C GLU A 236 -51.21 -39.99 10.41
N ASN A 237 -50.16 -39.72 11.20
CA ASN A 237 -50.27 -39.28 12.61
C ASN A 237 -49.69 -37.88 12.89
N LEU A 238 -49.14 -37.18 11.89
CA LEU A 238 -48.54 -35.86 12.09
C LEU A 238 -49.61 -34.77 11.96
N ILE A 239 -49.75 -33.96 13.00
CA ILE A 239 -50.68 -32.82 13.00
C ILE A 239 -49.87 -31.57 12.64
N LEU A 240 -50.07 -31.05 11.43
CA LEU A 240 -49.65 -29.71 11.05
C LEU A 240 -50.60 -28.69 11.70
N LEU A 241 -50.05 -27.80 12.52
CA LEU A 241 -50.81 -26.82 13.29
C LEU A 241 -50.82 -25.40 12.68
N SER A 242 -50.07 -25.15 11.61
CA SER A 242 -49.81 -23.78 11.13
C SER A 242 -50.69 -23.29 9.97
N LEU A 243 -50.92 -21.97 9.99
CA LEU A 243 -51.41 -21.15 8.88
C LEU A 243 -50.20 -20.56 8.12
N PRO A 244 -50.11 -20.68 6.78
CA PRO A 244 -49.00 -20.15 5.97
C PRO A 244 -48.72 -18.64 6.16
N GLU A 245 -49.70 -17.88 6.64
CA GLU A 245 -49.64 -16.43 6.85
C GLU A 245 -48.84 -15.99 8.10
N GLN A 246 -48.38 -16.89 8.97
CA GLN A 246 -47.79 -16.54 10.28
C GLN A 246 -46.26 -16.71 10.40
N ASP A 247 -45.52 -16.73 9.29
CA ASP A 247 -44.04 -16.87 9.26
C ASP A 247 -43.48 -18.12 9.98
N ARG A 248 -44.36 -19.06 10.33
CA ARG A 248 -44.07 -20.20 11.19
C ARG A 248 -44.87 -21.42 10.79
N LEU A 249 -44.18 -22.54 10.65
CA LEU A 249 -44.75 -23.87 10.43
C LEU A 249 -44.53 -24.71 11.69
N GLU A 250 -45.53 -25.47 12.12
CA GLU A 250 -45.41 -26.27 13.35
C GLU A 250 -46.08 -27.64 13.19
N TRP A 251 -45.33 -28.68 13.51
CA TRP A 251 -45.80 -30.06 13.60
C TRP A 251 -45.65 -30.57 15.03
N THR A 252 -46.61 -31.35 15.50
CA THR A 252 -46.62 -31.92 16.85
C THR A 252 -46.93 -33.42 16.84
N ASN A 253 -46.73 -34.04 18.00
CA ASN A 253 -46.98 -35.46 18.25
C ASN A 253 -46.06 -36.41 17.45
N ILE A 254 -44.79 -36.03 17.35
CA ILE A 254 -43.78 -36.82 16.63
C ILE A 254 -43.26 -37.94 17.52
N THR A 255 -43.19 -39.16 16.97
CA THR A 255 -42.65 -40.34 17.65
C THR A 255 -41.70 -41.09 16.73
N ARG A 256 -40.62 -41.65 17.27
CA ARG A 256 -39.65 -42.44 16.51
C ARG A 256 -39.10 -43.58 17.36
N HIS A 257 -38.93 -44.75 16.75
CA HIS A 257 -38.14 -45.82 17.36
C HIS A 257 -36.67 -45.40 17.51
N PRO A 258 -35.89 -46.07 18.39
CA PRO A 258 -34.47 -45.76 18.55
C PRO A 258 -33.72 -45.84 17.22
N PHE A 259 -32.79 -44.91 16.98
CA PHE A 259 -31.95 -44.94 15.79
C PHE A 259 -30.93 -46.06 15.87
N ASN A 260 -30.73 -46.76 14.74
CA ASN A 260 -29.71 -47.78 14.56
C ASN A 260 -28.97 -47.50 13.24
N TYR A 261 -27.64 -47.56 13.26
CA TYR A 261 -26.77 -47.33 12.10
C TYR A 261 -26.99 -48.29 10.93
N SER A 262 -27.75 -49.37 11.11
CA SER A 262 -28.16 -50.25 10.01
C SER A 262 -29.29 -49.68 9.14
N GLN A 263 -29.94 -48.59 9.56
CA GLN A 263 -31.00 -47.92 8.80
C GLN A 263 -30.39 -46.94 7.79
N GLU A 264 -30.91 -46.90 6.57
CA GLU A 264 -30.61 -45.83 5.60
C GLU A 264 -31.49 -44.62 5.90
N TYR A 265 -30.97 -43.40 5.74
CA TYR A 265 -31.75 -42.20 6.07
C TYR A 265 -32.87 -41.95 5.06
N ASP A 266 -32.81 -42.57 3.88
CA ASP A 266 -33.89 -42.59 2.89
C ASP A 266 -35.16 -43.27 3.44
N ASP A 267 -35.03 -44.10 4.48
CA ASP A 267 -36.15 -44.72 5.19
C ASP A 267 -36.74 -43.80 6.29
N ASP A 268 -36.09 -42.68 6.61
CA ASP A 268 -36.51 -41.72 7.64
C ASP A 268 -37.31 -40.54 7.05
N LEU A 269 -38.03 -39.83 7.92
CA LEU A 269 -38.82 -38.65 7.57
C LEU A 269 -37.91 -37.45 7.25
N ILE A 270 -37.83 -37.06 5.98
CA ILE A 270 -37.15 -35.87 5.48
C ILE A 270 -38.15 -34.72 5.38
N MET A 271 -37.82 -33.61 6.04
CA MET A 271 -38.50 -32.34 5.95
C MET A 271 -38.09 -31.62 4.67
N ASN A 272 -39.05 -31.38 3.78
CA ASN A 272 -38.87 -30.52 2.61
C ASN A 272 -39.59 -29.20 2.83
N VAL A 273 -38.86 -28.10 2.77
CA VAL A 273 -39.43 -26.75 2.92
C VAL A 273 -39.06 -25.92 1.71
N TYR A 274 -40.07 -25.26 1.15
CA TYR A 274 -39.93 -24.40 -0.02
C TYR A 274 -40.25 -22.95 0.35
N VAL A 275 -39.34 -22.04 0.00
CA VAL A 275 -39.42 -20.63 0.33
C VAL A 275 -39.19 -19.80 -0.94
N SER A 276 -40.11 -18.91 -1.28
CA SER A 276 -39.95 -17.97 -2.40
C SER A 276 -39.11 -16.78 -1.95
N SER A 277 -37.97 -16.56 -2.60
CA SER A 277 -37.14 -15.36 -2.39
C SER A 277 -37.71 -14.23 -3.26
N VAL A 278 -38.19 -13.15 -2.63
CA VAL A 278 -38.92 -12.07 -3.33
C VAL A 278 -37.99 -11.31 -4.28
N SER A 279 -38.14 -11.52 -5.60
CA SER A 279 -37.29 -10.95 -6.66
C SER A 279 -37.76 -9.62 -7.25
N THR A 280 -38.49 -8.80 -6.49
CA THR A 280 -38.79 -7.43 -6.98
C THR A 280 -37.58 -6.52 -6.74
N VAL A 281 -37.30 -5.61 -7.68
CA VAL A 281 -36.16 -4.68 -7.61
C VAL A 281 -36.16 -3.84 -6.32
N GLU A 282 -37.35 -3.55 -5.77
CA GLU A 282 -37.51 -2.86 -4.48
C GLU A 282 -37.20 -3.76 -3.27
N ALA A 283 -37.43 -5.08 -3.37
CA ALA A 283 -37.15 -6.06 -2.33
C ALA A 283 -35.67 -6.50 -2.30
N LEU A 284 -34.96 -6.44 -3.44
CA LEU A 284 -33.51 -6.71 -3.50
C LEU A 284 -32.66 -5.70 -2.70
N GLU A 285 -33.23 -4.54 -2.40
CA GLU A 285 -32.60 -3.52 -1.57
C GLU A 285 -32.84 -3.74 -0.07
N ASP A 286 -33.76 -4.65 0.28
CA ASP A 286 -34.03 -5.03 1.67
C ASP A 286 -33.02 -6.10 2.10
N ALA A 287 -32.07 -5.71 2.94
CA ALA A 287 -31.04 -6.61 3.46
C ALA A 287 -31.62 -7.71 4.38
N THR A 288 -32.95 -7.74 4.62
CA THR A 288 -33.63 -8.87 5.26
C THR A 288 -33.85 -10.07 4.36
N ASN A 289 -33.80 -9.90 3.04
CA ASN A 289 -34.07 -10.99 2.11
C ASN A 289 -32.86 -11.91 1.96
N THR A 290 -33.12 -13.18 1.72
CA THR A 290 -32.08 -14.18 1.52
C THR A 290 -31.32 -13.88 0.22
N ILE A 291 -30.08 -13.38 0.36
CA ILE A 291 -29.21 -13.10 -0.79
C ILE A 291 -28.41 -14.36 -1.13
N LEU A 292 -28.29 -14.63 -2.42
CA LEU A 292 -27.86 -15.91 -2.98
C LEU A 292 -26.39 -15.88 -3.35
N PHE A 293 -25.55 -15.45 -2.42
CA PHE A 293 -24.12 -15.33 -2.67
C PHE A 293 -23.31 -16.32 -1.86
N LYS A 294 -22.18 -16.68 -2.45
CA LYS A 294 -21.02 -17.24 -1.79
C LYS A 294 -19.83 -16.34 -2.05
N ALA A 295 -19.01 -16.05 -1.06
CA ALA A 295 -17.68 -15.53 -1.32
C ALA A 295 -16.69 -16.69 -1.38
N ASN A 296 -16.08 -16.94 -2.53
CA ASN A 296 -14.98 -17.91 -2.63
C ASN A 296 -13.79 -17.46 -1.79
N TYR A 297 -13.54 -16.15 -1.77
CA TYR A 297 -12.40 -15.55 -1.11
C TYR A 297 -12.72 -14.14 -0.64
N VAL A 298 -12.35 -13.82 0.60
CA VAL A 298 -12.36 -12.46 1.14
C VAL A 298 -10.98 -12.13 1.69
N HIS A 299 -10.37 -11.07 1.17
CA HIS A 299 -9.14 -10.48 1.70
C HIS A 299 -9.43 -9.13 2.31
N ARG A 300 -9.34 -9.05 3.63
CA ARG A 300 -9.46 -7.78 4.34
C ARG A 300 -8.11 -7.34 4.85
N THR A 301 -7.65 -6.17 4.43
CA THR A 301 -6.46 -5.50 4.95
C THR A 301 -6.86 -4.30 5.77
N VAL A 302 -6.47 -4.26 7.04
CA VAL A 302 -6.69 -3.15 7.97
C VAL A 302 -5.35 -2.48 8.27
N GLU A 303 -5.13 -1.29 7.72
CA GLU A 303 -3.95 -0.47 7.98
C GLU A 303 -4.24 0.58 9.06
N ILE A 304 -3.53 0.44 10.18
CA ILE A 304 -3.65 1.36 11.32
C ILE A 304 -2.68 2.51 11.11
N ASP A 305 -3.24 3.69 10.82
CA ASP A 305 -2.45 4.92 10.77
C ASP A 305 -2.30 5.50 12.18
N PRO A 306 -1.06 5.71 12.67
CA PRO A 306 -0.84 6.35 13.96
C PRO A 306 -1.36 7.81 14.03
N TYR A 307 -1.76 8.42 12.91
CA TYR A 307 -2.39 9.76 12.87
C TYR A 307 -3.89 9.77 13.19
N GLY A 308 -4.50 8.63 13.55
CA GLY A 308 -5.87 8.58 14.06
C GLY A 308 -6.92 8.10 13.05
N LEU A 309 -6.48 7.46 11.96
CA LEU A 309 -7.36 6.83 10.97
C LEU A 309 -7.00 5.35 10.82
N ALA A 310 -7.98 4.54 10.48
CA ALA A 310 -7.76 3.19 9.97
C ALA A 310 -8.20 3.17 8.51
N ILE A 311 -7.35 2.67 7.62
CA ILE A 311 -7.68 2.45 6.22
C ILE A 311 -7.97 0.97 6.07
N VAL A 312 -9.19 0.65 5.66
CA VAL A 312 -9.62 -0.72 5.41
C VAL A 312 -9.73 -0.91 3.90
N THR A 313 -9.11 -1.96 3.39
CA THR A 313 -9.27 -2.44 2.02
C THR A 313 -9.83 -3.84 2.09
N GLU A 314 -10.90 -4.11 1.38
CA GLU A 314 -11.59 -5.39 1.41
C GLU A 314 -11.88 -5.84 -0.02
N GLU A 315 -11.23 -6.91 -0.44
CA GLU A 315 -11.41 -7.55 -1.73
C GLU A 315 -12.24 -8.82 -1.54
N GLN A 316 -13.29 -8.97 -2.33
CA GLN A 316 -14.18 -10.13 -2.27
C GLN A 316 -14.39 -10.68 -3.68
N ASN A 317 -14.26 -12.00 -3.84
CA ASN A 317 -14.73 -12.72 -5.01
C ASN A 317 -16.07 -13.40 -4.66
N LEU A 318 -17.16 -12.89 -5.21
CA LEU A 318 -18.51 -13.42 -5.04
C LEU A 318 -18.89 -14.32 -6.20
N VAL A 319 -19.58 -15.41 -5.90
CA VAL A 319 -20.26 -16.29 -6.84
C VAL A 319 -21.74 -16.23 -6.56
N PHE A 320 -22.53 -15.96 -7.60
CA PHE A 320 -23.98 -15.99 -7.47
C PHE A 320 -24.49 -17.44 -7.56
N LEU A 321 -25.21 -17.87 -6.52
CA LEU A 321 -25.74 -19.23 -6.36
C LEU A 321 -27.18 -19.39 -6.83
N GLY A 322 -27.79 -18.34 -7.40
CA GLY A 322 -29.19 -18.39 -7.83
C GLY A 322 -29.50 -19.49 -8.85
N PRO A 323 -30.73 -19.59 -9.35
CA PRO A 323 -31.14 -20.66 -10.23
C PRO A 323 -30.56 -20.56 -11.64
N ASP A 324 -30.54 -21.67 -12.36
CA ASP A 324 -30.09 -21.70 -13.76
C ASP A 324 -30.97 -20.80 -14.64
N TRP A 325 -30.35 -20.12 -15.60
CA TRP A 325 -31.07 -19.29 -16.56
C TRP A 325 -31.89 -20.16 -17.52
N PRO A 326 -33.23 -19.97 -17.64
CA PRO A 326 -34.03 -20.72 -18.60
C PRO A 326 -33.73 -20.24 -20.03
N GLU A 327 -33.28 -21.15 -20.91
CA GLU A 327 -32.81 -20.85 -22.28
C GLU A 327 -33.85 -20.10 -23.16
N ASP A 328 -35.15 -20.23 -22.86
CA ASP A 328 -36.26 -19.67 -23.66
C ASP A 328 -36.80 -18.31 -23.18
N THR A 329 -36.13 -17.63 -22.24
CA THR A 329 -36.65 -16.36 -21.66
C THR A 329 -36.20 -15.10 -22.40
N SER A 330 -37.15 -14.20 -22.67
CA SER A 330 -36.86 -12.88 -23.28
C SER A 330 -36.00 -11.99 -22.39
N LEU A 331 -35.13 -11.14 -22.98
CA LEU A 331 -34.25 -10.16 -22.31
C LEU A 331 -34.93 -9.24 -21.26
N ILE A 332 -36.24 -9.04 -21.34
CA ILE A 332 -36.99 -8.23 -20.36
C ILE A 332 -37.24 -9.00 -19.06
N LEU A 333 -37.45 -10.32 -19.16
CA LEU A 333 -37.62 -11.21 -18.01
C LEU A 333 -36.29 -11.59 -17.36
N VAL A 334 -35.18 -11.44 -18.08
CA VAL A 334 -33.80 -11.68 -17.59
C VAL A 334 -33.49 -10.88 -16.30
N LYS A 335 -34.09 -9.69 -16.14
CA LYS A 335 -33.92 -8.87 -14.92
C LYS A 335 -34.50 -9.49 -13.64
N LEU A 336 -35.42 -10.43 -13.75
CA LEU A 336 -36.01 -11.13 -12.59
C LEU A 336 -35.11 -12.25 -12.07
N TYR A 337 -34.16 -12.73 -12.89
CA TYR A 337 -33.32 -13.88 -12.59
C TYR A 337 -31.86 -13.51 -12.33
N GLY A 338 -31.43 -12.33 -12.80
CA GLY A 338 -30.10 -11.80 -12.57
C GLY A 338 -30.07 -10.82 -11.40
N LEU A 339 -29.02 -10.88 -10.59
CA LEU A 339 -28.83 -9.95 -9.50
C LEU A 339 -28.30 -8.60 -10.02
N ASN A 340 -29.05 -7.53 -9.75
CA ASN A 340 -28.70 -6.18 -10.21
C ASN A 340 -28.03 -5.32 -9.15
N ALA A 341 -28.17 -5.64 -7.87
CA ALA A 341 -27.59 -4.89 -6.76
C ALA A 341 -27.51 -5.77 -5.50
N PHE A 342 -26.60 -5.42 -4.59
CA PHE A 342 -26.51 -6.01 -3.25
C PHE A 342 -25.90 -5.02 -2.25
N THR A 343 -26.07 -5.28 -0.96
CA THR A 343 -25.64 -4.35 0.10
C THR A 343 -24.56 -4.97 0.98
N ILE A 344 -23.54 -4.20 1.32
CA ILE A 344 -22.52 -4.53 2.33
C ILE A 344 -22.61 -3.55 3.48
N VAL A 345 -22.57 -4.06 4.71
CA VAL A 345 -22.69 -3.20 5.90
C VAL A 345 -21.30 -2.83 6.42
N LEU A 346 -21.05 -1.52 6.46
CA LEU A 346 -19.81 -0.90 6.88
C LEU A 346 -19.91 -0.37 8.32
N PRO A 347 -18.76 -0.22 9.03
CA PRO A 347 -18.69 0.39 10.35
C PRO A 347 -19.27 1.81 10.38
N ALA A 348 -19.72 2.25 11.56
CA ALA A 348 -20.15 3.62 11.79
C ALA A 348 -19.07 4.63 11.37
N ASN A 349 -19.47 5.75 10.74
CA ASN A 349 -18.58 6.81 10.26
C ASN A 349 -17.53 6.38 9.23
N ALA A 350 -17.74 5.25 8.55
CA ALA A 350 -16.93 4.87 7.41
C ALA A 350 -17.09 5.91 6.29
N THR A 351 -15.99 6.26 5.64
CA THR A 351 -16.01 7.10 4.43
C THR A 351 -15.29 6.39 3.31
N ILE A 352 -16.01 6.10 2.24
CA ILE A 352 -15.52 5.32 1.12
C ILE A 352 -14.54 6.17 0.31
N LEU A 353 -13.40 5.58 -0.02
CA LEU A 353 -12.33 6.17 -0.82
C LEU A 353 -12.35 5.66 -2.26
N ALA A 354 -12.61 4.37 -2.43
CA ALA A 354 -12.70 3.72 -3.73
C ALA A 354 -13.61 2.48 -3.66
N LEU A 355 -14.29 2.21 -4.78
CA LEU A 355 -14.99 0.96 -5.05
C LEU A 355 -14.57 0.58 -6.47
N ASP A 356 -13.79 -0.48 -6.59
CA ASP A 356 -13.19 -0.91 -7.85
C ASP A 356 -13.57 -2.36 -8.13
N ASP A 357 -13.64 -2.74 -9.40
CA ASP A 357 -13.55 -4.14 -9.84
C ASP A 357 -12.25 -4.37 -10.61
N GLU A 358 -12.09 -5.55 -11.20
CA GLU A 358 -10.92 -5.94 -11.98
C GLU A 358 -10.60 -4.99 -13.16
N ILE A 359 -11.60 -4.27 -13.67
CA ILE A 359 -11.48 -3.36 -14.82
C ILE A 359 -11.23 -1.92 -14.34
N GLY A 360 -11.67 -1.57 -13.13
CA GLY A 360 -11.42 -0.29 -12.47
C GLY A 360 -12.61 0.20 -11.65
N GLY A 361 -12.68 1.51 -11.40
CA GLY A 361 -13.71 2.09 -10.54
C GLY A 361 -15.14 1.80 -10.97
N LEU A 362 -15.89 1.15 -10.06
CA LEU A 362 -17.34 0.99 -10.08
C LEU A 362 -17.99 2.31 -9.62
N ASN A 363 -17.83 3.38 -10.42
CA ASN A 363 -18.57 4.62 -10.19
C ASN A 363 -19.98 4.45 -10.75
N LEU A 364 -20.94 4.20 -9.87
CA LEU A 364 -22.32 3.97 -10.28
C LEU A 364 -23.15 5.20 -10.00
N LEU A 365 -23.43 5.92 -11.08
CA LEU A 365 -24.70 6.62 -11.22
C LEU A 365 -25.33 6.16 -12.51
N TYR A 366 -26.34 5.30 -12.37
CA TYR A 366 -27.39 5.24 -13.35
C TYR A 366 -28.00 6.64 -13.46
N GLN A 367 -27.92 7.20 -14.65
CA GLN A 367 -28.54 8.46 -15.06
C GLN A 367 -30.06 8.33 -14.87
N LEU A 368 -30.59 8.85 -13.77
CA LEU A 368 -32.04 8.85 -13.50
C LEU A 368 -32.72 10.14 -13.99
N ASP A 369 -32.00 11.23 -14.29
CA ASP A 369 -32.53 12.43 -14.96
C ASP A 369 -31.43 13.23 -15.69
N GLU A 370 -31.79 13.93 -16.78
CA GLU A 370 -30.88 14.63 -17.70
C GLU A 370 -30.11 15.82 -17.08
N ASP A 371 -30.47 16.28 -15.88
CA ASP A 371 -29.96 17.53 -15.28
C ASP A 371 -29.05 17.36 -14.05
N THR A 372 -28.78 16.14 -13.57
CA THR A 372 -27.88 15.92 -12.42
C THR A 372 -26.48 15.48 -12.85
N PHE A 373 -25.53 16.42 -12.86
CA PHE A 373 -24.10 16.11 -12.95
C PHE A 373 -23.59 15.71 -11.57
N PHE A 374 -23.02 14.51 -11.43
CA PHE A 374 -22.46 14.06 -10.16
C PHE A 374 -20.94 14.19 -10.13
N GLU A 375 -20.43 14.50 -8.94
CA GLU A 375 -19.01 14.54 -8.64
C GLU A 375 -18.44 13.11 -8.46
N ARG A 376 -17.21 12.88 -8.92
CA ARG A 376 -16.49 11.61 -8.73
C ARG A 376 -16.39 11.28 -7.23
N GLY A 377 -16.94 10.16 -6.78
CA GLY A 377 -16.91 9.71 -5.38
C GLY A 377 -18.26 9.72 -4.63
N SER A 378 -19.39 9.91 -5.32
CA SER A 378 -20.71 9.68 -4.74
C SER A 378 -21.07 8.18 -4.76
N TYR A 379 -21.11 7.55 -3.58
CA TYR A 379 -21.52 6.15 -3.40
C TYR A 379 -22.94 6.07 -2.84
N ASN A 380 -23.68 5.02 -3.18
CA ASN A 380 -25.04 4.80 -2.68
C ASN A 380 -24.99 4.24 -1.24
N LEU A 381 -24.91 5.16 -0.28
CA LEU A 381 -24.93 4.87 1.15
C LEU A 381 -26.36 5.01 1.69
N ARG A 382 -26.80 4.00 2.44
CA ARG A 382 -28.12 3.95 3.11
C ARG A 382 -27.96 3.66 4.60
N GLU A 383 -29.00 3.90 5.37
CA GLU A 383 -29.06 3.41 6.75
C GLU A 383 -29.09 1.87 6.73
N SER A 384 -28.23 1.24 7.53
CA SER A 384 -28.25 -0.22 7.69
C SER A 384 -29.42 -0.66 8.58
N ILE A 385 -29.87 -1.90 8.40
CA ILE A 385 -30.77 -2.59 9.33
C ILE A 385 -30.16 -2.62 10.74
N PHE A 386 -28.84 -2.70 10.82
CA PHE A 386 -28.12 -2.62 12.07
C PHE A 386 -27.98 -1.16 12.51
N THR A 387 -28.63 -0.81 13.61
CA THR A 387 -28.65 0.56 14.14
C THR A 387 -27.22 1.12 14.32
N GLY A 388 -26.94 2.26 13.69
CA GLY A 388 -25.64 2.93 13.78
C GLY A 388 -24.60 2.50 12.73
N LEU A 389 -24.92 1.54 11.86
CA LEU A 389 -24.07 1.13 10.74
C LEU A 389 -24.56 1.71 9.40
N GLN A 390 -23.70 1.70 8.40
CA GLN A 390 -24.01 2.22 7.05
C GLN A 390 -24.07 1.06 6.05
N GLY A 391 -25.11 1.00 5.23
CA GLY A 391 -25.21 0.05 4.12
C GLY A 391 -24.66 0.68 2.84
N LEU A 392 -23.68 0.03 2.21
CA LEU A 392 -23.18 0.37 0.88
C LEU A 392 -23.87 -0.52 -0.16
N VAL A 393 -24.67 0.07 -1.04
CA VAL A 393 -25.29 -0.64 -2.16
C VAL A 393 -24.34 -0.67 -3.35
N ILE A 394 -24.02 -1.87 -3.82
CA ILE A 394 -23.12 -2.15 -4.94
C ILE A 394 -23.96 -2.66 -6.11
N PHE A 395 -23.73 -2.11 -7.30
CA PHE A 395 -24.34 -2.59 -8.54
C PHE A 395 -23.25 -3.21 -9.42
N PRO A 396 -23.30 -4.50 -9.76
CA PRO A 396 -22.38 -5.07 -10.74
C PRO A 396 -22.51 -4.38 -12.11
N ARG A 397 -21.46 -4.45 -12.94
CA ARG A 397 -21.47 -3.86 -14.30
C ARG A 397 -22.53 -4.48 -15.22
N SER A 398 -22.79 -5.76 -15.01
CA SER A 398 -23.85 -6.54 -15.65
C SER A 398 -24.59 -7.32 -14.57
N PRO A 399 -25.87 -7.64 -14.78
CA PRO A 399 -26.58 -8.55 -13.87
C PRO A 399 -25.81 -9.87 -13.74
N LEU A 400 -25.71 -10.40 -12.51
CA LEU A 400 -25.05 -11.67 -12.23
C LEU A 400 -26.05 -12.82 -12.30
N PHE A 401 -25.72 -13.87 -13.06
CA PHE A 401 -26.48 -15.11 -13.16
C PHE A 401 -25.76 -16.25 -12.45
N LYS A 402 -26.42 -17.41 -12.34
CA LYS A 402 -25.88 -18.55 -11.60
C LYS A 402 -24.49 -18.93 -12.11
N GLY A 403 -23.55 -19.04 -11.17
CA GLY A 403 -22.17 -19.39 -11.45
C GLY A 403 -21.34 -18.23 -12.01
N ASP A 404 -21.94 -17.06 -12.24
CA ASP A 404 -21.17 -15.85 -12.53
C ASP A 404 -20.39 -15.44 -11.29
N GLU A 405 -19.13 -15.06 -11.51
CA GLU A 405 -18.23 -14.57 -10.48
C GLU A 405 -18.01 -13.06 -10.64
N MET A 406 -17.90 -12.36 -9.50
CA MET A 406 -17.58 -10.94 -9.45
C MET A 406 -16.54 -10.69 -8.37
N THR A 407 -15.37 -10.17 -8.79
CA THR A 407 -14.38 -9.63 -7.86
C THR A 407 -14.56 -8.12 -7.74
N PHE A 408 -14.68 -7.62 -6.51
CA PHE A 408 -14.64 -6.19 -6.24
C PHE A 408 -13.82 -5.88 -4.99
N THR A 409 -13.30 -4.66 -4.95
CA THR A 409 -12.47 -4.14 -3.88
C THR A 409 -13.05 -2.84 -3.35
N ILE A 410 -13.36 -2.82 -2.06
CA ILE A 410 -13.82 -1.65 -1.33
C ILE A 410 -12.65 -1.09 -0.54
N LYS A 411 -12.38 0.20 -0.68
CA LYS A 411 -11.43 0.92 0.16
C LYS A 411 -12.13 2.03 0.90
N TYR A 412 -12.06 2.03 2.22
CA TYR A 412 -12.70 3.04 3.07
C TYR A 412 -11.81 3.42 4.25
N LYS A 413 -12.02 4.61 4.80
CA LYS A 413 -11.37 5.08 6.04
C LYS A 413 -12.38 5.17 7.17
N VAL A 414 -11.93 4.79 8.37
CA VAL A 414 -12.70 4.84 9.62
C VAL A 414 -11.88 5.61 10.66
N PRO A 415 -12.52 6.43 11.50
CA PRO A 415 -11.87 7.00 12.67
C PRO A 415 -11.27 5.91 13.57
N LEU A 416 -10.01 6.06 13.99
CA LEU A 416 -9.28 5.00 14.70
C LEU A 416 -9.84 4.70 16.10
N ASP A 417 -10.52 5.67 16.71
CA ASP A 417 -11.23 5.52 17.99
C ASP A 417 -12.36 4.50 17.95
N VAL A 418 -12.89 4.18 16.76
CA VAL A 418 -13.88 3.10 16.57
C VAL A 418 -13.27 1.72 16.85
N PHE A 419 -11.99 1.51 16.52
CA PHE A 419 -11.32 0.21 16.68
C PHE A 419 -10.33 0.18 17.85
N LEU A 420 -9.77 1.32 18.24
CA LEU A 420 -8.64 1.39 19.15
C LEU A 420 -9.06 1.93 20.52
N SER A 421 -8.91 1.09 21.54
CA SER A 421 -8.99 1.52 22.94
C SER A 421 -7.59 1.52 23.56
N ARG A 422 -7.30 2.54 24.37
CA ARG A 422 -6.04 2.65 25.10
C ARG A 422 -6.25 2.24 26.55
N GLU A 423 -5.36 1.39 27.05
CA GLU A 423 -5.33 1.08 28.47
C GLU A 423 -4.76 2.27 29.26
N GLU A 424 -5.50 2.73 30.28
CA GLU A 424 -5.12 3.92 31.04
C GLU A 424 -3.70 3.80 31.61
N SER A 425 -2.92 4.87 31.49
CA SER A 425 -1.54 5.00 31.99
C SER A 425 -0.45 4.13 31.34
N THR A 426 -0.75 3.27 30.36
CA THR A 426 0.26 2.42 29.70
C THR A 426 0.53 2.82 28.23
N THR A 427 1.52 2.17 27.62
CA THR A 427 1.80 2.19 26.16
C THR A 427 1.14 1.01 25.44
N ASN A 428 0.21 0.32 26.11
CA ASN A 428 -0.54 -0.80 25.57
C ASN A 428 -1.80 -0.28 24.88
N TYR A 429 -2.09 -0.85 23.72
CA TYR A 429 -3.26 -0.57 22.93
C TYR A 429 -4.01 -1.86 22.66
N LYS A 430 -5.33 -1.75 22.72
CA LYS A 430 -6.30 -2.81 22.45
C LYS A 430 -7.03 -2.45 21.16
N LEU A 431 -6.75 -3.20 20.10
CA LEU A 431 -7.44 -3.07 18.83
C LEU A 431 -8.56 -4.10 18.79
N ARG A 432 -9.79 -3.66 18.64
CA ARG A 432 -10.97 -4.51 18.50
C ARG A 432 -11.58 -4.29 17.13
N LEU A 433 -11.63 -5.34 16.31
CA LEU A 433 -12.21 -5.28 14.97
C LEU A 433 -12.89 -6.60 14.62
N SER A 434 -13.93 -6.53 13.78
CA SER A 434 -14.54 -7.73 13.20
C SER A 434 -13.65 -8.30 12.09
N PRO A 435 -13.53 -9.62 11.93
CA PRO A 435 -12.75 -10.26 10.87
C PRO A 435 -13.16 -9.80 9.46
N CYS A 436 -14.46 -9.73 9.19
CA CYS A 436 -15.02 -9.35 7.89
C CYS A 436 -15.99 -8.15 8.05
N SER A 437 -16.29 -7.42 6.97
CA SER A 437 -17.45 -6.51 7.01
C SER A 437 -18.72 -7.33 7.26
N ILE A 438 -19.79 -6.72 7.77
CA ILE A 438 -21.02 -7.48 7.98
C ILE A 438 -21.61 -7.75 6.59
N ILE A 439 -21.54 -9.01 6.21
CA ILE A 439 -21.92 -9.53 4.90
C ILE A 439 -23.13 -10.44 5.02
N ASN A 440 -23.89 -10.50 3.94
CA ASN A 440 -25.11 -11.28 3.85
C ASN A 440 -24.90 -12.63 3.14
N TRP A 441 -23.71 -13.22 3.27
CA TRP A 441 -23.33 -14.47 2.63
C TRP A 441 -22.21 -15.17 3.40
N THR A 442 -21.96 -16.43 3.04
CA THR A 442 -20.89 -17.24 3.61
C THR A 442 -19.60 -17.08 2.81
N VAL A 443 -18.47 -17.36 3.45
CA VAL A 443 -17.12 -17.17 2.89
C VAL A 443 -16.34 -18.49 2.99
N ASP A 444 -15.82 -18.99 1.88
CA ASP A 444 -15.02 -20.21 1.88
C ASP A 444 -13.63 -20.00 2.47
N GLU A 445 -12.96 -18.91 2.10
CA GLU A 445 -11.64 -18.56 2.61
C GLU A 445 -11.61 -17.08 3.01
N LEU A 446 -11.41 -16.81 4.30
CA LEU A 446 -11.24 -15.46 4.83
C LEU A 446 -9.78 -15.24 5.22
N LYS A 447 -9.15 -14.22 4.63
CA LYS A 447 -7.84 -13.70 5.04
C LYS A 447 -7.97 -12.29 5.58
N LEU A 448 -7.47 -12.06 6.78
CA LEU A 448 -7.44 -10.76 7.44
C LEU A 448 -5.98 -10.37 7.74
N ASP A 449 -5.54 -9.27 7.14
CA ASP A 449 -4.22 -8.69 7.34
C ASP A 449 -4.31 -7.41 8.18
N ILE A 450 -3.84 -7.46 9.41
CA ILE A 450 -3.75 -6.28 10.27
C ILE A 450 -2.34 -5.71 10.19
N ILE A 451 -2.22 -4.54 9.57
CA ILE A 451 -0.97 -3.78 9.49
C ILE A 451 -0.90 -2.85 10.69
N LEU A 452 0.01 -3.15 11.62
CA LEU A 452 0.24 -2.37 12.81
C LEU A 452 1.07 -1.11 12.52
N PRO A 453 0.92 -0.04 13.33
CA PRO A 453 1.69 1.18 13.13
C PRO A 453 3.19 0.93 13.36
N LYS A 454 4.04 1.67 12.65
CA LYS A 454 5.49 1.44 12.61
C LYS A 454 6.14 1.49 14.00
N GLY A 455 6.78 0.39 14.40
CA GLY A 455 7.38 0.23 15.73
C GLY A 455 6.41 -0.27 16.82
N ALA A 456 5.17 -0.62 16.49
CA ALA A 456 4.27 -1.33 17.38
C ALA A 456 4.69 -2.79 17.55
N VAL A 457 4.79 -3.28 18.79
CA VAL A 457 5.15 -4.67 19.11
C VAL A 457 3.88 -5.44 19.45
N TYR A 458 3.60 -6.47 18.67
CA TYR A 458 2.53 -7.43 18.94
C TYR A 458 2.78 -8.17 20.28
N ARG A 459 1.72 -8.42 21.05
CA ARG A 459 1.78 -9.15 22.32
C ARG A 459 0.97 -10.44 22.27
N SER A 460 -0.33 -10.30 22.02
CA SER A 460 -1.28 -11.41 21.99
C SER A 460 -2.52 -11.00 21.20
N TYR A 461 -3.32 -11.98 20.85
CA TYR A 461 -4.67 -11.78 20.34
C TYR A 461 -5.66 -12.63 21.13
N ASN A 462 -6.92 -12.23 21.11
CA ASN A 462 -8.02 -13.03 21.60
C ASN A 462 -9.16 -12.96 20.56
N TYR A 463 -9.71 -14.11 20.22
CA TYR A 463 -10.85 -14.20 19.31
C TYR A 463 -12.04 -14.72 20.11
N PHE A 464 -13.12 -13.94 20.14
CA PHE A 464 -14.32 -14.28 20.91
C PHE A 464 -15.27 -15.15 20.10
N SER A 465 -14.74 -16.23 19.50
CA SER A 465 -15.53 -17.15 18.69
C SER A 465 -16.67 -17.78 19.51
N PRO A 466 -17.89 -17.88 18.97
CA PRO A 466 -18.89 -18.79 19.50
C PRO A 466 -18.49 -20.27 19.27
N ASP A 467 -17.75 -20.57 18.20
CA ASP A 467 -17.23 -21.90 17.89
C ASP A 467 -15.84 -22.16 18.48
N PRO A 468 -15.66 -23.12 19.41
CA PRO A 468 -14.36 -23.47 19.94
C PRO A 468 -13.44 -24.19 18.93
N TYR A 469 -13.95 -24.66 17.79
CA TYR A 469 -13.18 -25.39 16.77
C TYR A 469 -12.80 -24.52 15.57
N GLN A 470 -13.41 -23.34 15.43
CA GLN A 470 -13.02 -22.38 14.41
C GLN A 470 -11.89 -21.51 14.95
N GLU A 471 -10.65 -21.88 14.62
CA GLU A 471 -9.45 -21.14 15.00
C GLU A 471 -8.86 -20.41 13.79
N PHE A 472 -8.47 -19.15 13.99
CA PHE A 472 -7.68 -18.43 13.00
C PHE A 472 -6.23 -18.91 13.02
N VAL A 473 -5.70 -19.26 11.86
CA VAL A 473 -4.26 -19.47 11.69
C VAL A 473 -3.58 -18.11 11.68
N LEU A 474 -2.78 -17.84 12.72
CA LEU A 474 -2.01 -16.61 12.88
C LEU A 474 -0.63 -16.73 12.22
N GLY A 475 -0.38 -15.89 11.22
CA GLY A 475 0.95 -15.57 10.69
C GLY A 475 1.44 -14.20 11.16
N TYR A 476 2.76 -14.04 11.27
CA TYR A 476 3.38 -12.76 11.61
C TYR A 476 4.54 -12.47 10.66
N ASP A 477 4.44 -11.37 9.93
CA ASP A 477 5.48 -10.90 9.02
C ASP A 477 6.05 -9.55 9.46
N ARG A 478 7.35 -9.36 9.19
CA ARG A 478 8.11 -8.16 9.48
C ARG A 478 8.92 -7.75 8.26
N THR A 479 8.40 -6.78 7.51
CA THR A 479 9.07 -6.21 6.33
C THR A 479 9.66 -4.84 6.64
N PHE A 480 10.85 -4.56 6.12
CA PHE A 480 11.45 -3.22 6.20
C PHE A 480 10.99 -2.40 5.00
N ASP A 481 10.32 -1.27 5.26
CA ASP A 481 9.89 -0.34 4.22
C ASP A 481 10.87 0.83 4.14
N LEU A 482 11.59 0.90 3.02
CA LEU A 482 12.59 1.94 2.76
C LEU A 482 11.97 3.32 2.64
N SER A 483 10.75 3.42 2.11
CA SER A 483 10.07 4.71 1.87
C SER A 483 9.78 5.45 3.17
N SER A 484 9.61 4.71 4.25
CA SER A 484 9.24 5.23 5.56
C SER A 484 10.24 4.92 6.67
N LEU A 485 11.39 4.34 6.31
CA LEU A 485 12.52 4.05 7.20
C LEU A 485 12.09 3.35 8.49
N GLY A 486 11.28 2.29 8.35
CA GLY A 486 10.71 1.57 9.49
C GLY A 486 10.32 0.14 9.17
N PHE A 487 10.13 -0.66 10.22
CA PHE A 487 9.59 -2.01 10.07
C PHE A 487 8.05 -1.95 10.06
N LYS A 488 7.46 -2.36 8.95
CA LYS A 488 6.04 -2.68 8.84
C LYS A 488 5.84 -4.07 9.44
N ARG A 489 4.82 -4.21 10.29
CA ARG A 489 4.48 -5.48 10.96
C ARG A 489 3.06 -5.83 10.58
N THR A 490 2.88 -7.01 10.02
CA THR A 490 1.58 -7.49 9.53
C THR A 490 1.23 -8.77 10.27
N LEU A 491 0.03 -8.79 10.84
CA LEU A 491 -0.58 -9.99 11.41
C LEU A 491 -1.52 -10.56 10.36
N HIS A 492 -1.28 -11.80 9.97
CA HIS A 492 -2.10 -12.52 8.99
C HIS A 492 -3.00 -13.48 9.75
N PHE A 493 -4.30 -13.36 9.58
CA PHE A 493 -5.29 -14.28 10.12
C PHE A 493 -5.96 -14.98 8.94
N SER A 494 -6.07 -16.30 8.98
CA SER A 494 -6.79 -17.05 7.95
C SER A 494 -7.71 -18.09 8.57
N THR A 495 -8.90 -18.23 8.00
CA THR A 495 -9.86 -19.27 8.36
C THR A 495 -10.58 -19.75 7.09
N THR A 496 -11.11 -20.97 7.15
CA THR A 496 -11.92 -21.57 6.09
C THR A 496 -13.34 -21.74 6.58
N VAL A 497 -14.32 -21.56 5.70
CA VAL A 497 -15.76 -21.71 6.01
C VAL A 497 -16.17 -20.78 7.15
N PHE A 498 -16.40 -19.52 6.79
CA PHE A 498 -16.73 -18.42 7.69
C PHE A 498 -18.13 -17.89 7.38
N SER A 499 -18.93 -17.69 8.42
CA SER A 499 -20.31 -17.21 8.33
C SER A 499 -20.49 -15.83 8.98
N GLY A 500 -21.68 -15.25 8.82
CA GLY A 500 -22.02 -13.99 9.50
C GLY A 500 -22.06 -14.11 11.03
N SER A 501 -22.40 -15.29 11.57
CA SER A 501 -22.43 -15.55 13.02
C SER A 501 -21.03 -15.62 13.63
N ASP A 502 -20.06 -16.09 12.84
CA ASP A 502 -18.64 -16.16 13.19
C ASP A 502 -17.96 -14.79 13.16
N ASN A 503 -18.65 -13.72 12.75
CA ASN A 503 -18.07 -12.38 12.67
C ASN A 503 -17.93 -11.68 14.04
N ALA A 504 -17.51 -12.44 15.05
CA ALA A 504 -17.18 -11.99 16.38
C ALA A 504 -15.89 -11.14 16.37
N PRO A 505 -15.77 -10.13 17.24
CA PRO A 505 -14.62 -9.24 17.24
C PRO A 505 -13.32 -9.98 17.63
N ILE A 506 -12.24 -9.69 16.92
CA ILE A 506 -10.87 -10.04 17.30
C ILE A 506 -10.29 -8.86 18.11
N GLU A 507 -9.72 -9.18 19.27
CA GLU A 507 -8.95 -8.24 20.08
C GLU A 507 -7.45 -8.50 19.96
N VAL A 508 -6.72 -7.54 19.38
CA VAL A 508 -5.26 -7.57 19.27
C VAL A 508 -4.64 -6.62 20.29
N LEU A 509 -3.76 -7.16 21.12
CA LEU A 509 -2.97 -6.43 22.10
C LEU A 509 -1.59 -6.11 21.52
N PHE A 510 -1.24 -4.83 21.47
CA PHE A 510 0.08 -4.39 21.03
C PHE A 510 0.59 -3.21 21.85
N THR A 511 1.92 -3.07 21.91
CA THR A 511 2.58 -1.94 22.59
C THR A 511 3.15 -0.98 21.59
N TYR A 512 2.85 0.31 21.74
CA TYR A 512 3.29 1.35 20.83
C TYR A 512 3.80 2.59 21.57
N ASN A 513 5.03 2.99 21.30
CA ASN A 513 5.59 4.23 21.82
C ASN A 513 5.36 5.37 20.82
N ARG A 514 4.63 6.41 21.23
CA ARG A 514 4.39 7.60 20.39
C ARG A 514 5.68 8.33 20.00
N ALA A 515 6.78 8.15 20.74
CA ALA A 515 8.09 8.67 20.33
C ALA A 515 8.53 8.15 18.95
N ASN A 516 8.07 6.96 18.54
CA ASN A 516 8.38 6.38 17.24
C ASN A 516 7.91 7.26 16.07
N LEU A 517 6.80 8.00 16.23
CA LEU A 517 6.34 8.98 15.21
C LEU A 517 7.40 10.03 14.95
N TRP A 518 7.95 10.62 16.01
CA TRP A 518 8.96 11.67 15.92
C TRP A 518 10.27 11.17 15.31
N ILE A 519 10.64 9.91 15.60
CA ILE A 519 11.83 9.27 15.04
C ILE A 519 11.72 9.19 13.51
N THR A 520 10.56 8.80 12.96
CA THR A 520 10.35 8.73 11.51
C THR A 520 10.54 10.09 10.83
N TYR A 521 9.96 11.16 11.39
CA TYR A 521 10.14 12.53 10.87
C TYR A 521 11.60 13.01 11.00
N PHE A 522 12.25 12.67 12.11
CA PHE A 522 13.65 13.04 12.33
C PHE A 522 14.58 12.41 11.28
N PHE A 523 14.33 11.16 10.87
CA PHE A 523 15.07 10.54 9.79
C PHE A 523 14.85 11.21 8.43
N GLN A 524 13.64 11.69 8.12
CA GLN A 524 13.39 12.47 6.90
C GLN A 524 14.18 13.78 6.91
N ILE A 525 14.25 14.47 8.05
CA ILE A 525 15.07 15.69 8.23
C ILE A 525 16.56 15.38 8.07
N ILE A 526 17.04 14.28 8.65
CA ILE A 526 18.43 13.82 8.47
C ILE A 526 18.72 13.54 6.99
N ALA A 527 17.82 12.86 6.28
CA ALA A 527 18.00 12.54 4.86
C ALA A 527 18.15 13.80 4.00
N VAL A 528 17.28 14.81 4.21
CA VAL A 528 17.43 16.12 3.57
C VAL A 528 18.73 16.80 3.98
N GLY A 529 19.11 16.70 5.27
CA GLY A 529 20.38 17.20 5.79
C GLY A 529 21.60 16.57 5.13
N ILE A 530 21.58 15.26 4.85
CA ILE A 530 22.64 14.54 4.14
C ILE A 530 22.72 15.03 2.69
N ILE A 531 21.59 15.17 2.00
CA ILE A 531 21.56 15.72 0.63
C ILE A 531 22.19 17.12 0.61
N PHE A 532 21.84 17.96 1.58
CA PHE A 532 22.40 19.31 1.70
C PHE A 532 23.90 19.29 2.06
N ALA A 533 24.33 18.39 2.94
CA ALA A 533 25.74 18.21 3.29
C ALA A 533 26.57 17.74 2.09
N ILE A 534 26.05 16.83 1.27
CA ILE A 534 26.67 16.40 0.02
C ILE A 534 26.76 17.57 -0.95
N TYR A 535 25.67 18.33 -1.13
CA TYR A 535 25.67 19.53 -1.99
C TYR A 535 26.71 20.56 -1.54
N LEU A 536 26.77 20.87 -0.24
CA LEU A 536 27.76 21.76 0.33
C LEU A 536 29.18 21.21 0.18
N GLY A 537 29.36 19.90 0.37
CA GLY A 537 30.64 19.22 0.17
C GLY A 537 31.14 19.36 -1.27
N ILE A 538 30.28 19.14 -2.26
CA ILE A 538 30.59 19.33 -3.68
C ILE A 538 30.87 20.81 -3.98
N ARG A 539 30.07 21.74 -3.44
CA ARG A 539 30.27 23.19 -3.64
C ARG A 539 31.57 23.69 -3.01
N TYR A 540 31.93 23.17 -1.85
CA TYR A 540 33.16 23.54 -1.15
C TYR A 540 34.39 22.93 -1.82
N SER A 541 34.32 21.65 -2.25
CA SER A 541 35.41 21.01 -2.98
C SER A 541 35.66 21.64 -4.35
N THR A 542 34.61 22.05 -5.07
CA THR A 542 34.75 22.77 -6.35
C THR A 542 35.30 24.19 -6.17
N LYS A 543 34.97 24.89 -5.08
CA LYS A 543 35.64 26.17 -4.73
C LYS A 543 37.11 25.98 -4.40
N ALA A 544 37.46 24.97 -3.60
CA ALA A 544 38.84 24.65 -3.27
C ALA A 544 39.64 24.22 -4.51
N ALA A 545 39.05 23.44 -5.42
CA ALA A 545 39.67 23.10 -6.70
C ALA A 545 39.89 24.34 -7.58
N LYS A 546 38.98 25.32 -7.53
CA LYS A 546 39.10 26.58 -8.27
C LYS A 546 40.15 27.52 -7.67
N GLU A 547 40.38 27.48 -6.36
CA GLU A 547 41.49 28.20 -5.70
C GLU A 547 42.85 27.56 -6.01
N ILE A 548 42.93 26.23 -6.13
CA ILE A 548 44.19 25.53 -6.48
C ILE A 548 44.58 25.74 -7.95
N ILE A 549 43.60 25.96 -8.84
CA ILE A 549 43.85 26.27 -10.27
C ILE A 549 43.98 27.79 -10.51
N GLY A 550 43.55 28.62 -9.56
CA GLY A 550 43.54 30.08 -9.64
C GLY A 550 44.72 30.79 -8.96
N GLU A 551 45.74 30.06 -8.55
CA GLU A 551 47.02 30.60 -8.06
C GLU A 551 48.05 30.67 -9.21
N GLU A 552 47.61 31.05 -10.41
CA GLU A 552 48.54 31.60 -11.40
C GLU A 552 48.99 32.97 -10.90
N GLU A 553 50.25 32.99 -10.45
CA GLU A 553 51.15 34.13 -10.34
C GLU A 553 50.45 35.48 -10.45
N LYS A 554 50.26 36.15 -9.32
CA LYS A 554 50.24 37.62 -9.34
C LYS A 554 51.58 38.06 -9.92
N GLU A 555 51.64 38.20 -11.24
CA GLU A 555 52.75 38.80 -11.97
C GLU A 555 53.04 40.14 -11.29
N SER A 556 54.09 40.19 -10.48
CA SER A 556 54.59 41.45 -9.95
C SER A 556 54.95 42.30 -11.17
N ILE A 557 54.22 43.39 -11.37
CA ILE A 557 54.49 44.29 -12.49
C ILE A 557 55.95 44.76 -12.35
N PRO A 558 56.84 44.47 -13.32
CA PRO A 558 58.23 44.90 -13.32
C PRO A 558 58.25 46.41 -13.60
N THR A 559 57.98 47.19 -12.56
CA THR A 559 57.77 48.65 -12.63
C THR A 559 59.04 49.37 -13.06
N ASP A 560 60.19 48.94 -12.53
CA ASP A 560 61.50 49.53 -12.86
C ASP A 560 61.86 49.30 -14.35
N GLU A 561 61.61 48.10 -14.87
CA GLU A 561 61.95 47.73 -16.24
C GLU A 561 61.02 48.36 -17.28
N VAL A 562 59.73 48.54 -16.94
CA VAL A 562 58.77 49.26 -17.79
C VAL A 562 59.12 50.75 -17.82
N GLU A 563 59.47 51.36 -16.68
CA GLU A 563 59.89 52.77 -16.62
C GLU A 563 61.16 53.02 -17.44
N GLU A 564 62.17 52.15 -17.27
CA GLU A 564 63.43 52.25 -18.01
C GLU A 564 63.21 52.15 -19.53
N PHE A 565 62.36 51.21 -19.98
CA PHE A 565 62.02 51.07 -21.40
C PHE A 565 61.32 52.32 -21.96
N VAL A 566 60.31 52.84 -21.27
CA VAL A 566 59.57 54.04 -21.73
C VAL A 566 60.50 55.24 -21.80
N LYS A 567 61.32 55.47 -20.77
CA LYS A 567 62.26 56.59 -20.71
C LYS A 567 63.29 56.54 -21.84
N GLN A 568 63.96 55.40 -22.02
CA GLN A 568 64.97 55.25 -23.07
C GLN A 568 64.35 55.41 -24.47
N TYR A 569 63.12 54.93 -24.68
CA TYR A 569 62.43 55.08 -25.95
C TYR A 569 62.08 56.53 -26.27
N GLU A 570 61.58 57.29 -25.29
CA GLU A 570 61.29 58.71 -25.43
C GLU A 570 62.55 59.53 -25.71
N GLU A 571 63.67 59.21 -25.06
CA GLU A 571 64.96 59.86 -25.29
C GLU A 571 65.47 59.62 -26.72
N VAL A 572 65.40 58.38 -27.22
CA VAL A 572 65.74 58.05 -28.61
C VAL A 572 64.84 58.79 -29.60
N LEU A 573 63.53 58.88 -29.35
CA LEU A 573 62.60 59.65 -30.18
C LEU A 573 62.96 61.14 -30.20
N ALA A 574 63.20 61.73 -29.04
CA ALA A 574 63.55 63.14 -28.90
C ALA A 574 64.87 63.47 -29.63
N LEU A 575 65.89 62.61 -29.51
CA LEU A 575 67.16 62.78 -30.22
C LEU A 575 67.00 62.68 -31.74
N ARG A 576 66.19 61.74 -32.23
CA ARG A 576 65.90 61.61 -33.67
C ARG A 576 65.18 62.84 -34.23
N GLU A 577 64.26 63.43 -33.47
CA GLU A 577 63.56 64.64 -33.89
C GLU A 577 64.49 65.86 -33.86
N ARG A 578 65.31 66.02 -32.81
CA ARG A 578 66.35 67.06 -32.74
C ARG A 578 67.36 66.95 -33.89
N LEU A 579 67.75 65.74 -34.28
CA LEU A 579 68.60 65.51 -35.46
C LEU A 579 67.93 65.98 -36.75
N ARG A 580 66.63 65.76 -36.90
CA ARG A 580 65.86 66.23 -38.06
C ARG A 580 65.73 67.74 -38.10
N GLU A 581 65.38 68.36 -36.99
CA GLU A 581 65.33 69.82 -36.89
C GLU A 581 66.68 70.44 -37.22
N THR A 582 67.76 69.87 -36.71
CA THR A 582 69.12 70.33 -36.99
C THR A 582 69.44 70.18 -38.49
N ARG A 583 69.10 69.03 -39.11
CA ARG A 583 69.24 68.83 -40.58
C ARG A 583 68.41 69.84 -41.37
N ALA A 584 67.18 70.11 -40.98
CA ALA A 584 66.30 71.08 -41.63
C ALA A 584 66.81 72.52 -41.48
N LYS A 585 67.34 72.89 -40.31
CA LYS A 585 67.97 74.19 -40.03
C LYS A 585 69.24 74.40 -40.86
N ILE A 586 70.04 73.35 -41.07
CA ILE A 586 71.19 73.39 -42.00
C ILE A 586 70.73 73.52 -43.45
N ALA A 587 69.76 72.71 -43.88
CA ALA A 587 69.25 72.74 -45.26
C ALA A 587 68.62 74.09 -45.63
N SER A 588 67.97 74.76 -44.66
CA SER A 588 67.38 76.10 -44.81
C SER A 588 68.39 77.24 -44.59
N LYS A 589 69.70 76.94 -44.47
CA LYS A 589 70.80 77.91 -44.19
C LYS A 589 70.63 78.74 -42.91
N LYS A 590 69.71 78.37 -42.02
CA LYS A 590 69.46 79.04 -40.74
C LYS A 590 70.54 78.77 -39.67
N LEU A 591 71.48 77.86 -39.95
CA LEU A 591 72.56 77.48 -39.05
C LEU A 591 73.86 77.34 -39.87
N LYS A 592 74.99 77.88 -39.36
CA LYS A 592 76.28 77.80 -40.05
C LYS A 592 76.66 76.33 -40.25
N ALA A 593 77.04 75.96 -41.48
CA ALA A 593 77.27 74.57 -41.86
C ALA A 593 78.27 73.82 -40.95
N ARG A 594 79.30 74.52 -40.46
CA ARG A 594 80.31 73.95 -39.54
C ARG A 594 79.72 73.64 -38.17
N GLN A 595 79.00 74.59 -37.56
CA GLN A 595 78.33 74.42 -36.27
C GLN A 595 77.24 73.36 -36.34
N GLY A 596 76.49 73.31 -37.45
CA GLY A 596 75.45 72.30 -37.64
C GLY A 596 76.01 70.89 -37.78
N LYS A 597 77.16 70.71 -38.45
CA LYS A 597 77.83 69.41 -38.55
C LYS A 597 78.31 68.91 -37.18
N GLU A 598 78.84 69.79 -36.34
CA GLU A 598 79.29 69.45 -34.98
C GLU A 598 78.13 69.05 -34.07
N ILE A 599 77.00 69.77 -34.12
CA ILE A 599 75.79 69.39 -33.39
C ILE A 599 75.24 68.05 -33.91
N GLN A 600 75.30 67.80 -35.23
CA GLN A 600 74.90 66.52 -35.79
C GLN A 600 75.77 65.36 -35.33
N THR A 601 77.09 65.52 -35.32
CA THR A 601 78.00 64.46 -34.86
C THR A 601 77.80 64.18 -33.37
N GLN A 602 77.61 65.22 -32.55
CA GLN A 602 77.31 65.07 -31.12
C GLN A 602 75.97 64.36 -30.89
N LEU A 603 74.91 64.77 -31.59
CA LEU A 603 73.59 64.13 -31.47
C LEU A 603 73.59 62.70 -32.02
N GLN A 604 74.35 62.41 -33.07
CA GLN A 604 74.51 61.05 -33.59
C GLN A 604 75.27 60.15 -32.62
N LYS A 605 76.30 60.68 -31.94
CA LYS A 605 77.03 59.93 -30.91
C LYS A 605 76.12 59.59 -29.74
N ARG A 606 75.33 60.56 -29.26
CA ARG A 606 74.33 60.33 -28.20
C ARG A 606 73.26 59.34 -28.64
N LEU A 607 72.73 59.50 -29.86
CA LEU A 607 71.71 58.58 -30.38
C LEU A 607 72.20 57.13 -30.41
N ARG A 608 73.47 56.87 -30.78
CA ARG A 608 74.01 55.51 -30.79
C ARG A 608 74.09 54.90 -29.38
N ALA A 609 74.49 55.69 -28.39
CA ALA A 609 74.54 55.24 -26.99
C ALA A 609 73.13 54.91 -26.47
N GLU A 610 72.15 55.77 -26.73
CA GLU A 610 70.76 55.52 -26.31
C GLU A 610 70.09 54.37 -27.09
N GLU A 611 70.45 54.15 -28.36
CA GLU A 611 69.95 53.00 -29.13
C GLU A 611 70.49 51.66 -28.59
N GLU A 612 71.73 51.64 -28.07
CA GLU A 612 72.29 50.48 -27.38
C GLU A 612 71.58 50.24 -26.03
N GLY A 613 71.34 51.31 -25.25
CA GLY A 613 70.54 51.25 -24.02
C GLY A 613 69.14 50.69 -24.28
N LEU A 614 68.43 51.26 -25.25
CA LEU A 614 67.08 50.84 -25.62
C LEU A 614 67.00 49.36 -26.02
N LYS A 615 68.06 48.83 -26.66
CA LYS A 615 68.13 47.41 -27.03
C LYS A 615 68.19 46.51 -25.79
N LEU A 616 68.93 46.92 -24.76
CA LEU A 616 69.00 46.20 -23.49
C LEU A 616 67.67 46.27 -22.74
N ALA A 617 67.06 47.46 -22.61
CA ALA A 617 65.77 47.60 -21.94
C ALA A 617 64.65 46.79 -22.62
N LYS A 618 64.64 46.72 -23.96
CA LYS A 618 63.73 45.83 -24.72
C LYS A 618 63.91 44.35 -24.34
N GLN A 619 65.16 43.89 -24.24
CA GLN A 619 65.46 42.49 -23.94
C GLN A 619 65.06 42.12 -22.52
N ASN A 620 65.31 43.01 -21.56
CA ASN A 620 64.91 42.83 -20.17
C ASN A 620 63.38 42.76 -20.07
N LEU A 621 62.67 43.75 -20.64
CA LEU A 621 61.21 43.82 -20.59
C LEU A 621 60.49 42.61 -21.24
N VAL A 622 61.07 42.02 -22.30
CA VAL A 622 60.52 40.82 -22.97
C VAL A 622 60.62 39.56 -22.09
N GLN A 623 61.58 39.48 -21.17
CA GLN A 623 61.78 38.31 -20.30
C GLN A 623 60.71 38.20 -19.20
N HIS A 624 60.05 39.30 -18.84
CA HIS A 624 59.09 39.34 -17.73
C HIS A 624 57.66 38.94 -18.09
N GLY A 625 57.36 38.58 -19.34
CA GLY A 625 56.06 38.00 -19.66
C GLY A 625 55.59 38.20 -21.09
N ARG A 626 54.60 37.39 -21.48
CA ARG A 626 54.02 37.40 -22.84
C ARG A 626 53.40 38.75 -23.20
N ARG A 627 52.75 39.41 -22.25
CA ARG A 627 52.06 40.69 -22.44
C ARG A 627 53.03 41.84 -22.79
N TYR A 628 54.19 41.88 -22.13
CA TYR A 628 55.22 42.88 -22.40
C TYR A 628 55.93 42.61 -23.73
N LYS A 629 56.19 41.34 -24.04
CA LYS A 629 56.71 40.92 -25.35
C LYS A 629 55.82 41.38 -26.51
N GLU A 630 54.50 41.18 -26.40
CA GLU A 630 53.55 41.63 -27.41
C GLU A 630 53.53 43.16 -27.57
N SER A 631 53.66 43.90 -26.47
CA SER A 631 53.70 45.37 -26.48
C SER A 631 54.97 45.91 -27.14
N VAL A 632 56.14 45.35 -26.80
CA VAL A 632 57.43 45.68 -27.45
C VAL A 632 57.38 45.36 -28.94
N GLN A 633 56.84 44.20 -29.33
CA GLN A 633 56.70 43.81 -30.73
C GLN A 633 55.83 44.79 -31.53
N LYS A 634 54.70 45.24 -30.97
CA LYS A 634 53.83 46.23 -31.62
C LYS A 634 54.57 47.55 -31.88
N VAL A 635 55.36 48.02 -30.91
CA VAL A 635 56.20 49.22 -31.08
C VAL A 635 57.22 49.02 -32.20
N GLU A 636 57.89 47.87 -32.28
CA GLU A 636 58.88 47.61 -33.32
C GLU A 636 58.27 47.52 -34.72
N ILE A 637 57.09 46.87 -34.85
CA ILE A 637 56.36 46.78 -36.11
C ILE A 637 55.94 48.18 -36.56
N ALA A 638 55.37 48.99 -35.67
CA ALA A 638 54.96 50.36 -35.97
C ALA A 638 56.16 51.24 -36.33
N GLU A 639 57.29 51.10 -35.65
CA GLU A 639 58.54 51.82 -35.94
C GLU A 639 59.09 51.48 -37.34
N ARG A 640 59.12 50.19 -37.70
CA ARG A 640 59.55 49.75 -39.04
C ARG A 640 58.65 50.33 -40.13
N LYS A 641 57.33 50.25 -39.98
CA LYS A 641 56.36 50.85 -40.91
C LYS A 641 56.57 52.35 -41.05
N LEU A 642 56.81 53.05 -39.95
CA LEU A 642 57.03 54.49 -39.96
C LEU A 642 58.37 54.88 -40.62
N LEU A 643 59.41 54.06 -40.51
CA LEU A 643 60.65 54.25 -41.25
C LEU A 643 60.46 54.05 -42.76
N GLU A 644 59.70 53.03 -43.14
CA GLU A 644 59.36 52.73 -44.54
C GLU A 644 58.56 53.88 -45.16
N GLU A 645 57.49 54.35 -44.52
CA GLU A 645 56.69 55.47 -45.01
C GLU A 645 57.50 56.76 -45.14
N ARG A 646 58.43 57.01 -44.21
CA ARG A 646 59.34 58.16 -44.31
C ARG A 646 60.30 58.02 -45.49
N ARG A 647 60.81 56.82 -45.77
CA ARG A 647 61.65 56.56 -46.95
C ARG A 647 60.83 56.79 -48.22
N ASN A 648 59.62 56.26 -48.26
CA ASN A 648 58.69 56.42 -49.38
C ASN A 648 58.36 57.90 -49.61
N LEU A 649 58.09 58.68 -48.56
CA LEU A 649 57.85 60.12 -48.68
C LEU A 649 59.08 60.87 -49.25
N ARG A 650 60.30 60.50 -48.86
CA ARG A 650 61.53 61.07 -49.44
C ARG A 650 61.70 60.70 -50.92
N LEU A 651 61.44 59.44 -51.27
CA LEU A 651 61.49 58.99 -52.67
C LEU A 651 60.45 59.74 -53.51
N LEU A 652 59.23 59.92 -53.00
CA LEU A 652 58.18 60.71 -53.65
C LEU A 652 58.62 62.17 -53.88
N GLN A 653 59.25 62.78 -52.88
CA GLN A 653 59.79 64.13 -52.98
C GLN A 653 60.91 64.21 -54.03
N GLN A 654 61.78 63.19 -54.09
CA GLN A 654 62.87 63.12 -55.05
C GLN A 654 62.37 62.87 -56.48
N GLU A 655 61.48 61.92 -56.69
CA GLU A 655 60.86 61.62 -57.98
C GLU A 655 60.13 62.83 -58.56
N TYR A 656 59.40 63.56 -57.73
CA TYR A 656 58.74 64.80 -58.15
C TYR A 656 59.76 65.89 -58.55
N ARG A 657 60.88 66.02 -57.81
CA ARG A 657 61.92 67.02 -58.09
C ARG A 657 62.76 66.69 -59.31
N GLU A 658 63.14 65.43 -59.49
CA GLU A 658 64.14 64.99 -60.49
C GLU A 658 63.50 64.44 -61.77
N LYS A 659 62.43 63.64 -61.65
CA LYS A 659 61.87 62.87 -62.79
C LYS A 659 60.64 63.52 -63.43
N LYS A 660 59.93 64.42 -62.73
CA LYS A 660 58.69 65.10 -63.20
C LYS A 660 57.64 64.15 -63.83
N THR A 661 57.65 62.88 -63.45
CA THR A 661 56.78 61.83 -64.01
C THR A 661 55.34 61.87 -63.48
N MET A 662 55.03 62.77 -62.55
CA MET A 662 53.74 62.82 -61.86
C MET A 662 53.13 64.22 -61.90
N THR A 663 51.82 64.30 -62.11
CA THR A 663 51.07 65.57 -62.06
C THR A 663 51.09 66.16 -60.65
N LYS A 664 51.08 67.50 -60.57
CA LYS A 664 51.14 68.24 -59.28
C LYS A 664 50.03 67.81 -58.31
N GLU A 665 48.85 67.52 -58.84
CA GLU A 665 47.69 67.10 -58.04
C GLU A 665 47.90 65.72 -57.41
N SER A 666 48.37 64.74 -58.20
CA SER A 666 48.74 63.40 -57.71
C SER A 666 49.88 63.45 -56.68
N TYR A 667 50.86 64.36 -56.87
CA TYR A 667 51.92 64.58 -55.87
C TYR A 667 51.37 65.08 -54.53
N VAL A 668 50.55 66.14 -54.56
CA VAL A 668 49.99 66.71 -53.33
C VAL A 668 49.12 65.70 -52.61
N LYS A 669 48.34 64.90 -53.34
CA LYS A 669 47.51 63.82 -52.78
C LYS A 669 48.37 62.75 -52.09
N LEU A 670 49.31 62.14 -52.80
CA LEU A 670 50.19 61.09 -52.24
C LEU A 670 51.06 61.62 -51.10
N PHE A 671 51.51 62.88 -51.17
CA PHE A 671 52.25 63.52 -50.10
C PHE A 671 51.41 63.66 -48.84
N ARG A 672 50.16 64.12 -48.97
CA ARG A 672 49.23 64.27 -47.86
C ARG A 672 48.87 62.92 -47.25
N GLU A 673 48.58 61.92 -48.08
CA GLU A 673 48.27 60.56 -47.63
C GLU A 673 49.44 59.96 -46.84
N ARG A 674 50.67 60.01 -47.39
CA ARG A 674 51.86 59.50 -46.67
C ARG A 674 52.14 60.28 -45.38
N GLN A 675 51.93 61.59 -45.38
CA GLN A 675 52.08 62.41 -44.19
C GLN A 675 51.05 62.02 -43.10
N GLN A 676 49.79 61.81 -43.48
CA GLN A 676 48.76 61.31 -42.57
C GLN A 676 49.09 59.92 -42.02
N THR A 677 49.62 59.01 -42.85
CA THR A 677 50.06 57.68 -42.40
C THR A 677 51.21 57.79 -41.39
N ILE A 678 52.17 58.68 -41.62
CA ILE A 678 53.26 58.94 -40.67
C ILE A 678 52.72 59.46 -39.34
N GLU A 679 51.73 60.35 -39.34
CA GLU A 679 51.08 60.85 -38.12
C GLU A 679 50.30 59.77 -37.39
N LYS A 680 49.55 58.92 -38.11
CA LYS A 680 48.84 57.77 -37.53
C LYS A 680 49.81 56.80 -36.85
N LEU A 681 50.90 56.43 -37.52
CA LEU A 681 51.91 55.51 -36.94
C LEU A 681 52.65 56.13 -35.76
N LYS A 682 52.89 57.46 -35.75
CA LYS A 682 53.41 58.16 -34.55
C LYS A 682 52.44 58.05 -33.38
N ASN A 683 51.14 58.25 -33.62
CA ASN A 683 50.13 58.17 -32.58
C ASN A 683 49.94 56.75 -32.05
N GLU A 684 50.07 55.73 -32.92
CA GLU A 684 50.03 54.32 -32.51
C GLU A 684 51.19 53.96 -31.57
N ILE A 685 52.42 54.38 -31.91
CA ILE A 685 53.60 54.20 -31.03
C ILE A 685 53.38 54.89 -29.69
N ASN A 686 52.94 56.15 -29.70
CA ASN A 686 52.66 56.90 -28.48
C ASN A 686 51.54 56.26 -27.65
N GLY A 687 50.49 55.75 -28.29
CA GLY A 687 49.40 55.05 -27.61
C GLY A 687 49.90 53.81 -26.86
N ILE A 688 50.78 53.01 -27.47
CA ILE A 688 51.36 51.84 -26.82
C ILE A 688 52.24 52.24 -25.63
N LEU A 689 53.07 53.28 -25.76
CA LEU A 689 53.90 53.79 -24.66
C LEU A 689 53.05 54.32 -23.50
N VAL A 690 51.95 55.02 -23.79
CA VAL A 690 51.01 55.49 -22.77
C VAL A 690 50.33 54.31 -22.07
N THR A 691 49.93 53.25 -22.79
CA THR A 691 49.36 52.06 -22.15
C THR A 691 50.36 51.34 -21.24
N LEU A 692 51.65 51.32 -21.60
CA LEU A 692 52.69 50.78 -20.74
C LEU A 692 52.91 51.66 -19.50
N ARG A 693 52.83 52.98 -19.66
CA ARG A 693 52.90 53.94 -18.56
C ARG A 693 51.71 53.85 -17.60
N MET A 694 50.50 53.62 -18.09
CA MET A 694 49.33 53.42 -17.22
C MET A 694 49.48 52.20 -16.31
N LEU A 695 50.36 51.24 -16.63
CA LEU A 695 50.67 50.11 -15.75
C LEU A 695 51.61 50.49 -14.59
N LEU A 696 52.22 51.68 -14.63
CA LEU A 696 53.12 52.21 -13.59
C LEU A 696 52.37 53.10 -12.58
N GLU A 697 51.19 53.60 -12.91
CA GLU A 697 50.35 54.40 -12.01
C GLU A 697 49.40 53.45 -11.24
N PRO A 698 49.38 53.47 -9.89
CA PRO A 698 48.64 52.49 -9.08
C PRO A 698 47.12 52.57 -9.21
#